data_AF-A0A535MJV5-F1
#
_entry.id   AF-A0A535MJV5-F1
#
_cell.length_a   1.000
_cell.length_b   1.000
_cell.length_c   1.000
_cell.angle_alpha   90.00
_cell.angle_beta   90.00
_cell.angle_gamma   90.00
#
_symmetry.space_group_name_H-M   'P 1'
#
loop_
_entity.id
_entity.type
_entity.pdbx_description
1 polymer ?
#
loop_
_entity_poly.entity_id
_entity_poly.type
_entity_poly.pdbx_seq_one_letter_code
_entity_poly.pdbx_strand_id
1 'polypeptide(L)'
;MVTEKCLLAILAQGSRNSRRWFSVDDLTALEAAADRLAGEIEQAIAGGGGDLAGLDAVARRLRRSVVRPLGNARTALGAAAPAREEPPPGGVDDLEALVGDRLWDLAQRATRLRLDPGMPIDVQEATAALQELASRAAPAGGDGAAAGRRAQLAALQASLPAQIVPLPDGPLLATNVERLVDWLGQPLPACPQLALCRCGGSAIKPLCDGSHAENGFSDARDPKRVPDHLDRYEGQGITVTDNRGTCAHSGFCTDRLPIAFRVDREPFVAAAGARMDELLRAVRACPSGALGAALQGLVDAREDLADQVREAAIDVSKDGPYRVTGSIPLSEAGGDPVPRNQGASLEHYSLCRCGHSLNKPFCSGMHWYVDFKDPAPDAEPTLFAWAGGLPALTRMTRLFYGRYVPEDPPLAPLFAEMAPDHPERVAAWLAEVFGGPHLFTEKHGGYPRMLGQHLGKGITEAQRARWASTLARCAEEAGLPADPEFRSAFTAYIEWGSRLALENSAPGAAPPPHLPVPHWDWGCAGPPGSRIPASAPPAEQAAAVALPPPGAAVSFEDHLRPLFRDRDRQAMRFAFDLGSYPDVAANAVQILERVRSGSMPCDAAWPAERVEVLERWVATGMREDASSPSVAGDATPPAAAPPAAAAGAEPGVEAIQGRLGSAVSLRSSTPVEEPSIVIEHREPLIYMLCSAAELEHALMCEYLFAAFSLKRAVDEGLTEDQLRAVERWRSVILMVAKQEMLHLAINCNLVTALGASPHLSRPNLPQPARHYPSGVRLTLLPFGEQALRHFLFLERPEGMDIDDAEGLDAVDSAVPVMSEDEIAPHLQEFRSASFSGRRRRRPAASSSAGRSSVRSPAATTPCVPSTPSSSRARDRAATGGTPTSAASSESSRSTSRCSRRPPASR
;
A
#
# COMPACT_ATOMS: atom_id res chain seq x y z
N MET A 1 -57.31 23.99 -13.73
CA MET A 1 -58.20 23.14 -14.54
C MET A 1 -58.17 23.43 -16.05
N VAL A 2 -58.15 24.69 -16.54
CA VAL A 2 -58.02 24.98 -17.99
C VAL A 2 -56.55 24.94 -18.46
N THR A 3 -55.62 25.39 -17.62
CA THR A 3 -54.16 25.35 -17.88
C THR A 3 -53.59 23.92 -17.91
N GLU A 4 -54.12 23.03 -17.07
CA GLU A 4 -53.69 21.63 -16.96
C GLU A 4 -54.17 20.78 -18.15
N LYS A 5 -55.36 21.08 -18.69
CA LYS A 5 -55.87 20.47 -19.91
C LYS A 5 -55.15 20.97 -21.17
N CYS A 6 -54.70 22.23 -21.20
CA CYS A 6 -53.86 22.73 -22.30
C CYS A 6 -52.47 22.09 -22.29
N LEU A 7 -51.87 21.86 -21.11
CA LEU A 7 -50.57 21.18 -21.01
C LEU A 7 -50.66 19.70 -21.44
N LEU A 8 -51.70 18.98 -21.01
CA LEU A 8 -51.95 17.60 -21.42
C LEU A 8 -52.30 17.48 -22.91
N ALA A 9 -52.98 18.46 -23.51
CA ALA A 9 -53.26 18.50 -24.95
C ALA A 9 -51.99 18.78 -25.78
N ILE A 10 -51.07 19.62 -25.30
CA ILE A 10 -49.77 19.88 -25.95
C ILE A 10 -48.85 18.64 -25.84
N LEU A 11 -48.85 17.96 -24.69
CA LEU A 11 -48.10 16.71 -24.51
C LEU A 11 -48.70 15.55 -25.32
N ALA A 12 -50.03 15.48 -25.46
CA ALA A 12 -50.70 14.45 -26.27
C ALA A 12 -50.61 14.72 -27.79
N GLN A 13 -50.53 15.97 -28.23
CA GLN A 13 -50.31 16.31 -29.65
C GLN A 13 -48.84 16.22 -30.07
N GLY A 14 -47.89 16.35 -29.14
CA GLY A 14 -46.46 16.11 -29.39
C GLY A 14 -46.09 14.64 -29.68
N SER A 15 -46.96 13.69 -29.32
CA SER A 15 -46.74 12.25 -29.52
C SER A 15 -46.93 11.77 -30.98
N ARG A 16 -47.47 12.60 -31.88
CA ARG A 16 -47.74 12.20 -33.28
C ARG A 16 -46.85 12.86 -34.33
N ASN A 17 -45.84 13.61 -33.91
CA ASN A 17 -44.82 14.16 -34.81
C ASN A 17 -43.43 13.98 -34.18
N SER A 18 -42.92 12.74 -34.22
CA SER A 18 -41.56 12.39 -33.83
C SER A 18 -40.54 12.99 -34.80
N ARG A 19 -40.24 14.29 -34.66
CA ARG A 19 -38.96 14.80 -35.16
C ARG A 19 -37.89 14.21 -34.24
N ARG A 20 -37.19 13.18 -34.70
CA ARG A 20 -35.91 12.77 -34.11
C ARG A 20 -35.03 14.02 -34.03
N TRP A 21 -34.48 14.30 -32.85
CA TRP A 21 -33.62 15.47 -32.66
C TRP A 21 -32.25 15.25 -33.31
N PHE A 22 -31.88 13.98 -33.51
CA PHE A 22 -30.67 13.55 -34.19
C PHE A 22 -30.99 12.51 -35.28
N SER A 23 -30.29 12.62 -36.40
CA SER A 23 -30.43 11.74 -37.55
C SER A 23 -29.54 10.50 -37.43
N VAL A 24 -29.83 9.47 -38.22
CA VAL A 24 -28.91 8.34 -38.39
C VAL A 24 -27.58 8.80 -39.01
N ASP A 25 -27.59 9.91 -39.73
CA ASP A 25 -26.40 10.55 -40.29
C ASP A 25 -25.50 11.11 -39.18
N ASP A 26 -26.06 11.67 -38.10
CA ASP A 26 -25.29 12.17 -36.96
C ASP A 26 -24.55 11.04 -36.24
N LEU A 27 -25.21 9.89 -36.06
CA LEU A 27 -24.61 8.67 -35.52
C LEU A 27 -23.49 8.16 -36.44
N THR A 28 -23.76 8.09 -37.74
CA THR A 28 -22.80 7.61 -38.75
C THR A 28 -21.57 8.53 -38.83
N ALA A 29 -21.78 9.85 -38.73
CA ALA A 29 -20.71 10.84 -38.70
C ALA A 29 -19.90 10.79 -37.39
N LEU A 30 -20.50 10.38 -36.28
CA LEU A 30 -19.79 10.15 -35.01
C LEU A 30 -18.93 8.89 -35.09
N GLU A 31 -19.49 7.78 -35.59
CA GLU A 31 -18.76 6.52 -35.84
C GLU A 31 -17.54 6.76 -36.74
N ALA A 32 -17.74 7.39 -37.89
CA ALA A 32 -16.67 7.70 -38.84
C ALA A 32 -15.58 8.60 -38.24
N ALA A 33 -15.96 9.61 -37.44
CA ALA A 33 -14.99 10.50 -36.81
C ALA A 33 -14.13 9.80 -35.74
N ALA A 34 -14.74 8.90 -34.95
CA ALA A 34 -14.02 8.06 -33.99
C ALA A 34 -13.10 7.05 -34.68
N ASP A 35 -13.56 6.44 -35.79
CA ASP A 35 -12.78 5.48 -36.59
C ASP A 35 -11.56 6.14 -37.22
N ARG A 36 -11.72 7.35 -37.78
CA ARG A 36 -10.62 8.16 -38.31
C ARG A 36 -9.60 8.49 -37.22
N LEU A 37 -10.04 8.98 -36.06
CA LEU A 37 -9.12 9.31 -34.95
C LEU A 37 -8.30 8.08 -34.51
N ALA A 38 -8.93 6.90 -34.40
CA ALA A 38 -8.21 5.67 -34.07
C ALA A 38 -7.16 5.32 -35.15
N GLY A 39 -7.52 5.43 -36.43
CA GLY A 39 -6.61 5.17 -37.55
C GLY A 39 -5.43 6.14 -37.61
N GLU A 40 -5.65 7.42 -37.34
CA GLU A 40 -4.57 8.44 -37.29
C GLU A 40 -3.58 8.15 -36.15
N ILE A 41 -4.07 7.76 -34.97
CA ILE A 41 -3.21 7.37 -33.84
C ILE A 41 -2.39 6.12 -34.20
N GLU A 42 -3.03 5.09 -34.77
CA GLU A 42 -2.35 3.85 -35.19
C GLU A 42 -1.25 4.12 -36.24
N GLN A 43 -1.50 5.02 -37.19
CA GLN A 43 -0.50 5.42 -38.18
C GLN A 43 0.66 6.20 -37.57
N ALA A 44 0.38 7.11 -36.63
CA ALA A 44 1.42 7.83 -35.91
C ALA A 44 2.32 6.88 -35.10
N ILE A 45 1.73 5.84 -34.47
CA ILE A 45 2.47 4.78 -33.77
C ILE A 45 3.37 4.00 -34.73
N ALA A 46 2.84 3.61 -35.91
CA ALA A 46 3.62 2.91 -36.92
C ALA A 46 4.77 3.76 -37.50
N GLY A 47 4.66 5.10 -37.44
CA GLY A 47 5.66 6.06 -37.92
C GLY A 47 6.88 6.27 -37.01
N GLY A 48 6.93 5.67 -35.82
CA GLY A 48 8.14 5.61 -34.97
C GLY A 48 8.43 6.83 -34.08
N GLY A 49 7.46 7.69 -33.80
CA GLY A 49 7.67 8.89 -32.98
C GLY A 49 7.48 8.69 -31.47
N GLY A 50 8.54 8.52 -30.68
CA GLY A 50 8.51 8.72 -29.21
C GLY A 50 7.75 7.68 -28.36
N ASP A 51 7.63 7.96 -27.06
CA ASP A 51 6.96 7.11 -26.04
C ASP A 51 5.42 7.16 -26.20
N LEU A 52 4.88 6.40 -27.16
CA LEU A 52 3.45 6.41 -27.55
C LEU A 52 2.61 5.35 -26.82
N ALA A 53 3.11 4.74 -25.75
CA ALA A 53 2.40 3.65 -25.06
C ALA A 53 1.00 4.06 -24.57
N GLY A 54 0.83 5.33 -24.16
CA GLY A 54 -0.46 5.89 -23.77
C GLY A 54 -1.45 6.01 -24.94
N LEU A 55 -0.96 6.37 -26.13
CA LEU A 55 -1.79 6.55 -27.33
C LEU A 55 -2.26 5.21 -27.93
N ASP A 56 -1.46 4.15 -27.85
CA ASP A 56 -1.89 2.79 -28.25
C ASP A 56 -3.12 2.33 -27.45
N ALA A 57 -3.10 2.57 -26.13
CA ALA A 57 -4.24 2.25 -25.27
C ALA A 57 -5.50 3.05 -25.66
N VAL A 58 -5.35 4.32 -26.07
CA VAL A 58 -6.45 5.17 -26.55
C VAL A 58 -7.02 4.63 -27.86
N ALA A 59 -6.19 4.32 -28.85
CA ALA A 59 -6.64 3.76 -30.13
C ALA A 59 -7.42 2.45 -29.94
N ARG A 60 -6.87 1.53 -29.13
CA ARG A 60 -7.54 0.26 -28.80
C ARG A 60 -8.90 0.47 -28.12
N ARG A 61 -8.97 1.44 -27.20
CA ARG A 61 -10.23 1.83 -26.53
C ARG A 61 -11.24 2.42 -27.50
N LEU A 62 -10.82 3.29 -28.42
CA LEU A 62 -11.69 3.84 -29.47
C LEU A 62 -12.28 2.71 -30.34
N ARG A 63 -11.47 1.76 -30.79
CA ARG A 63 -11.95 0.63 -31.61
C ARG A 63 -12.96 -0.23 -30.85
N ARG A 64 -12.61 -0.68 -29.64
CA ARG A 64 -13.40 -1.68 -28.88
C ARG A 64 -14.64 -1.11 -28.21
N SER A 65 -14.52 0.09 -27.64
CA SER A 65 -15.52 0.68 -26.75
C SER A 65 -16.27 1.87 -27.37
N VAL A 66 -15.90 2.33 -28.56
CA VAL A 66 -16.59 3.44 -29.25
C VAL A 66 -17.06 3.01 -30.64
N VAL A 67 -16.14 2.69 -31.56
CA VAL A 67 -16.49 2.36 -32.95
C VAL A 67 -17.40 1.13 -33.02
N ARG A 68 -17.05 0.04 -32.34
CA ARG A 68 -17.86 -1.18 -32.28
C ARG A 68 -19.31 -0.91 -31.80
N PRO A 69 -19.55 -0.34 -30.60
CA PRO A 69 -20.91 -0.07 -30.15
C PRO A 69 -21.67 0.94 -31.02
N LEU A 70 -21.02 1.96 -31.60
CA LEU A 70 -21.68 2.85 -32.57
C LEU A 70 -22.11 2.10 -33.84
N GLY A 71 -21.27 1.19 -34.34
CA GLY A 71 -21.60 0.32 -35.48
C GLY A 71 -22.75 -0.64 -35.18
N ASN A 72 -22.84 -1.18 -33.96
CA ASN A 72 -23.99 -1.97 -33.50
C ASN A 72 -25.27 -1.14 -33.50
N ALA A 73 -25.23 0.07 -32.92
CA ALA A 73 -26.37 0.99 -32.91
C ALA A 73 -26.84 1.34 -34.32
N ARG A 74 -25.90 1.65 -35.23
CA ARG A 74 -26.21 1.97 -36.63
C ARG A 74 -26.86 0.78 -37.34
N THR A 75 -26.35 -0.43 -37.12
CA THR A 75 -26.91 -1.66 -37.68
C THR A 75 -28.33 -1.91 -37.16
N ALA A 76 -28.57 -1.69 -35.86
CA ALA A 76 -29.91 -1.79 -35.27
C ALA A 76 -30.90 -0.77 -35.86
N LEU A 77 -30.42 0.38 -36.34
CA LEU A 77 -31.21 1.38 -37.05
C LEU A 77 -31.32 1.14 -38.57
N GLY A 78 -30.72 0.07 -39.10
CA GLY A 78 -30.80 -0.32 -40.52
C GLY A 78 -29.96 0.54 -41.46
N ALA A 79 -28.95 1.26 -40.98
CA ALA A 79 -28.08 2.09 -41.82
C ALA A 79 -26.83 1.36 -42.31
N ALA A 80 -26.42 1.68 -43.54
CA ALA A 80 -25.20 1.17 -44.17
C ALA A 80 -23.94 1.66 -43.45
N ALA A 81 -22.84 0.90 -43.56
CA ALA A 81 -21.56 1.31 -42.98
C ALA A 81 -21.04 2.60 -43.64
N PRO A 82 -20.41 3.51 -42.86
CA PRO A 82 -19.73 4.65 -43.44
C PRO A 82 -18.63 4.19 -44.40
N ALA A 83 -18.37 4.97 -45.45
CA ALA A 83 -17.18 4.76 -46.26
C ALA A 83 -15.94 4.91 -45.37
N ARG A 84 -14.99 3.96 -45.47
CA ARG A 84 -13.68 4.11 -44.82
C ARG A 84 -12.96 5.25 -45.51
N GLU A 85 -12.77 6.34 -44.80
CA GLU A 85 -11.89 7.43 -45.23
C GLU A 85 -10.46 7.09 -44.80
N GLU A 86 -9.54 7.10 -45.77
CA GLU A 86 -8.12 6.98 -45.46
C GLU A 86 -7.66 8.24 -44.71
N PRO A 87 -6.96 8.09 -43.58
CA PRO A 87 -6.42 9.23 -42.86
C PRO A 87 -5.40 9.99 -43.73
N PRO A 88 -5.36 11.33 -43.64
CA PRO A 88 -4.45 12.14 -44.44
C PRO A 88 -2.99 11.84 -44.07
N PRO A 89 -2.06 11.80 -45.05
CA PRO A 89 -0.64 11.60 -44.77
C PRO A 89 -0.04 12.87 -44.15
N GLY A 90 0.47 12.78 -42.93
CA GLY A 90 1.22 13.88 -42.31
C GLY A 90 1.48 13.69 -40.82
N GLY A 91 2.70 13.99 -40.38
CA GLY A 91 3.01 14.13 -38.96
C GLY A 91 2.44 15.44 -38.43
N VAL A 92 1.76 15.37 -37.29
CA VAL A 92 1.25 16.55 -36.56
C VAL A 92 2.21 16.89 -35.43
N ASP A 93 2.62 18.15 -35.37
CA ASP A 93 3.25 18.71 -34.17
C ASP A 93 2.22 18.72 -33.03
N ASP A 94 2.58 18.19 -31.86
CA ASP A 94 1.73 18.03 -30.67
C ASP A 94 0.48 17.14 -30.85
N LEU A 95 0.72 15.87 -31.24
CA LEU A 95 -0.30 14.85 -31.43
C LEU A 95 -1.18 14.63 -30.19
N GLU A 96 -0.61 14.68 -28.98
CA GLU A 96 -1.34 14.41 -27.74
C GLU A 96 -2.39 15.47 -27.43
N ALA A 97 -2.05 16.76 -27.58
CA ALA A 97 -3.02 17.85 -27.40
C ALA A 97 -4.17 17.76 -28.42
N LEU A 98 -3.84 17.49 -29.69
CA LEU A 98 -4.84 17.33 -30.76
C LEU A 98 -5.77 16.15 -30.50
N VAL A 99 -5.25 15.01 -30.03
CA VAL A 99 -6.05 13.85 -29.63
C VAL A 99 -6.97 14.23 -28.47
N GLY A 100 -6.46 14.95 -27.47
CA GLY A 100 -7.26 15.41 -26.33
C GLY A 100 -8.45 16.29 -26.72
N ASP A 101 -8.27 17.23 -27.65
CA ASP A 101 -9.34 18.11 -28.13
C ASP A 101 -10.38 17.37 -28.98
N ARG A 102 -9.94 16.44 -29.82
CA ARG A 102 -10.85 15.62 -30.63
C ARG A 102 -11.66 14.65 -29.77
N LEU A 103 -11.04 14.02 -28.78
CA LEU A 103 -11.76 13.20 -27.80
C LEU A 103 -12.83 14.03 -27.08
N TRP A 104 -12.52 15.27 -26.72
CA TRP A 104 -13.48 16.18 -26.10
C TRP A 104 -14.67 16.54 -27.01
N ASP A 105 -14.44 16.83 -28.29
CA ASP A 105 -15.52 17.05 -29.26
C ASP A 105 -16.41 15.80 -29.40
N LEU A 106 -15.79 14.63 -29.60
CA LEU A 106 -16.51 13.36 -29.73
C LEU A 106 -17.35 13.05 -28.49
N ALA A 107 -16.81 13.28 -27.28
CA ALA A 107 -17.53 13.08 -26.03
C ALA A 107 -18.77 13.98 -25.92
N GLN A 108 -18.66 15.25 -26.29
CA GLN A 108 -19.81 16.16 -26.29
C GLN A 108 -20.86 15.74 -27.33
N ARG A 109 -20.45 15.36 -28.55
CA ARG A 109 -21.35 14.90 -29.61
C ARG A 109 -22.10 13.63 -29.21
N ALA A 110 -21.39 12.63 -28.69
CA ALA A 110 -21.99 11.40 -28.17
C ALA A 110 -22.97 11.67 -27.02
N THR A 111 -22.60 12.57 -26.10
CA THR A 111 -23.45 12.98 -24.97
C THR A 111 -24.73 13.67 -25.41
N ARG A 112 -24.71 14.46 -26.49
CA ARG A 112 -25.93 15.04 -27.07
C ARG A 112 -26.78 13.98 -27.78
N LEU A 113 -26.13 13.09 -28.55
CA LEU A 113 -26.81 12.04 -29.31
C LEU A 113 -27.61 11.10 -28.40
N ARG A 114 -27.06 10.70 -27.25
CA ARG A 114 -27.75 9.83 -26.27
C ARG A 114 -29.00 10.44 -25.63
N LEU A 115 -29.22 11.75 -25.76
CA LEU A 115 -30.43 12.39 -25.20
C LEU A 115 -31.68 12.01 -26.00
N ASP A 116 -31.52 11.53 -27.23
CA ASP A 116 -32.63 11.03 -28.03
C ASP A 116 -33.05 9.62 -27.53
N PRO A 117 -34.27 9.45 -27.01
CA PRO A 117 -34.74 8.15 -26.52
C PRO A 117 -34.88 7.09 -27.63
N GLY A 118 -34.85 7.50 -28.91
CA GLY A 118 -34.85 6.59 -30.05
C GLY A 118 -33.49 6.01 -30.41
N MET A 119 -32.40 6.42 -29.74
CA MET A 119 -31.07 5.87 -29.97
C MET A 119 -30.90 4.51 -29.28
N PRO A 120 -30.30 3.51 -29.96
CA PRO A 120 -30.00 2.22 -29.36
C PRO A 120 -29.08 2.36 -28.14
N ILE A 121 -29.24 1.43 -27.20
CA ILE A 121 -28.51 1.44 -25.93
C ILE A 121 -26.98 1.38 -26.11
N ASP A 122 -26.45 0.79 -27.18
CA ASP A 122 -25.01 0.76 -27.47
C ASP A 122 -24.39 2.17 -27.57
N VAL A 123 -25.16 3.20 -27.94
CA VAL A 123 -24.70 4.60 -27.94
C VAL A 123 -24.27 5.04 -26.53
N GLN A 124 -24.89 4.49 -25.47
CA GLN A 124 -24.51 4.78 -24.10
C GLN A 124 -23.17 4.15 -23.71
N GLU A 125 -22.82 2.98 -24.26
CA GLU A 125 -21.48 2.38 -24.07
C GLU A 125 -20.41 3.25 -24.72
N ALA A 126 -20.63 3.64 -25.99
CA ALA A 126 -19.73 4.54 -26.72
C ALA A 126 -19.57 5.88 -26.00
N THR A 127 -20.66 6.43 -25.47
CA THR A 127 -20.65 7.69 -24.72
C THR A 127 -19.83 7.55 -23.44
N ALA A 128 -19.99 6.47 -22.67
CA ALA A 128 -19.19 6.24 -21.46
C ALA A 128 -17.69 6.24 -21.76
N ALA A 129 -17.28 5.49 -22.80
CA ALA A 129 -15.88 5.39 -23.18
C ALA A 129 -15.31 6.73 -23.64
N LEU A 130 -16.06 7.50 -24.46
CA LEU A 130 -15.63 8.83 -24.91
C LEU A 130 -15.54 9.84 -23.77
N GLN A 131 -16.51 9.88 -22.86
CA GLN A 131 -16.48 10.79 -21.71
C GLN A 131 -15.27 10.53 -20.82
N GLU A 132 -14.95 9.26 -20.59
CA GLU A 132 -13.80 8.89 -19.76
C GLU A 132 -12.46 9.17 -20.45
N LEU A 133 -12.32 8.83 -21.74
CA LEU A 133 -11.12 9.12 -22.53
C LEU A 133 -10.87 10.63 -22.60
N ALA A 134 -11.91 11.42 -22.86
CA ALA A 134 -11.83 12.86 -22.90
C ALA A 134 -11.52 13.48 -21.52
N SER A 135 -12.02 12.90 -20.44
CA SER A 135 -11.71 13.36 -19.09
C SER A 135 -10.24 13.10 -18.72
N ARG A 136 -9.67 11.95 -19.14
CA ARG A 136 -8.25 11.63 -18.95
C ARG A 136 -7.33 12.51 -19.79
N ALA A 137 -7.74 12.82 -21.03
CA ALA A 137 -6.96 13.64 -21.96
C ALA A 137 -7.14 15.17 -21.75
N ALA A 138 -7.49 15.60 -20.53
CA ALA A 138 -7.63 17.03 -20.22
C ALA A 138 -6.25 17.71 -20.18
N PRO A 139 -6.11 18.95 -20.69
CA PRO A 139 -4.82 19.63 -20.78
C PRO A 139 -4.18 19.86 -19.40
N ALA A 140 -2.84 19.93 -19.37
CA ALA A 140 -2.05 20.04 -18.15
C ALA A 140 -2.38 21.32 -17.34
N GLY A 141 -3.25 21.15 -16.35
CA GLY A 141 -3.65 22.17 -15.36
C GLY A 141 -4.08 21.56 -14.01
N GLY A 142 -3.69 20.32 -13.74
CA GLY A 142 -4.08 19.54 -12.55
C GLY A 142 -5.48 18.92 -12.62
N ASP A 143 -5.86 18.17 -11.58
CA ASP A 143 -7.15 17.45 -11.44
C ASP A 143 -8.41 18.33 -11.71
N GLY A 144 -8.27 19.65 -11.60
CA GLY A 144 -9.32 20.63 -11.89
C GLY A 144 -9.78 20.65 -13.35
N ALA A 145 -8.89 20.42 -14.34
CA ALA A 145 -9.27 20.44 -15.76
C ALA A 145 -10.15 19.23 -16.14
N ALA A 146 -9.78 18.04 -15.65
CA ALA A 146 -10.56 16.83 -15.82
C ALA A 146 -11.91 16.91 -15.10
N ALA A 147 -11.93 17.47 -13.87
CA ALA A 147 -13.17 17.75 -13.15
C ALA A 147 -14.08 18.74 -13.90
N GLY A 148 -13.50 19.78 -14.52
CA GLY A 148 -14.22 20.73 -15.35
C GLY A 148 -14.89 20.07 -16.57
N ARG A 149 -14.18 19.19 -17.29
CA ARG A 149 -14.77 18.41 -18.39
C ARG A 149 -15.92 17.53 -17.92
N ARG A 150 -15.77 16.82 -16.80
CA ARG A 150 -16.86 15.99 -16.21
C ARG A 150 -18.08 16.83 -15.84
N ALA A 151 -17.88 18.00 -15.24
CA ALA A 151 -18.97 18.92 -14.88
C ALA A 151 -19.73 19.43 -16.10
N GLN A 152 -19.03 19.76 -17.19
CA GLN A 152 -19.65 20.17 -18.45
C GLN A 152 -20.45 19.03 -19.10
N LEU A 153 -19.91 17.81 -19.10
CA LEU A 153 -20.64 16.63 -19.58
C LEU A 153 -21.88 16.39 -18.72
N ALA A 154 -21.79 16.55 -17.39
CA ALA A 154 -22.91 16.35 -16.48
C ALA A 154 -24.03 17.35 -16.79
N ALA A 155 -23.68 18.61 -17.05
CA ALA A 155 -24.64 19.63 -17.47
C ALA A 155 -25.35 19.28 -18.78
N LEU A 156 -24.66 18.67 -19.76
CA LEU A 156 -25.25 18.29 -21.05
C LEU A 156 -26.34 17.20 -20.93
N GLN A 157 -26.23 16.31 -19.94
CA GLN A 157 -27.17 15.20 -19.74
C GLN A 157 -27.90 15.25 -18.39
N ALA A 158 -27.97 16.44 -17.78
CA ALA A 158 -28.63 16.65 -16.48
C ALA A 158 -30.13 16.32 -16.50
N SER A 159 -30.76 16.30 -17.68
CA SER A 159 -32.17 15.93 -17.84
C SER A 159 -32.45 14.43 -17.67
N LEU A 160 -31.42 13.58 -17.69
CA LEU A 160 -31.57 12.13 -17.54
C LEU A 160 -31.59 11.74 -16.05
N PRO A 161 -32.45 10.79 -15.65
CA PRO A 161 -32.46 10.32 -14.27
C PRO A 161 -31.23 9.45 -13.95
N ALA A 162 -30.90 9.34 -12.67
CA ALA A 162 -29.95 8.34 -12.19
C ALA A 162 -30.51 6.93 -12.41
N GLN A 163 -29.76 6.04 -13.05
CA GLN A 163 -30.17 4.65 -13.29
C GLN A 163 -28.99 3.76 -13.68
N ILE A 164 -29.19 2.45 -13.57
CA ILE A 164 -28.28 1.42 -14.07
C ILE A 164 -29.03 0.54 -15.07
N VAL A 165 -28.45 0.34 -16.25
CA VAL A 165 -29.01 -0.52 -17.31
C VAL A 165 -27.97 -1.57 -17.72
N PRO A 166 -28.22 -2.87 -17.56
CA PRO A 166 -27.34 -3.91 -18.08
C PRO A 166 -27.43 -3.97 -19.61
N LEU A 167 -26.32 -3.74 -20.32
CA LEU A 167 -26.26 -3.96 -21.76
C LEU A 167 -26.24 -5.48 -22.04
N PRO A 168 -27.04 -6.02 -22.97
CA PRO A 168 -26.99 -7.44 -23.35
C PRO A 168 -25.56 -7.89 -23.67
N ASP A 169 -25.11 -8.98 -23.05
CA ASP A 169 -23.74 -9.52 -23.14
C ASP A 169 -22.62 -8.46 -22.96
N GLY A 170 -22.94 -7.36 -22.28
CA GLY A 170 -22.08 -6.18 -22.15
C GLY A 170 -21.92 -5.66 -20.72
N PRO A 171 -21.43 -4.42 -20.56
CA PRO A 171 -21.23 -3.78 -19.26
C PRO A 171 -22.55 -3.37 -18.59
N LEU A 172 -22.44 -2.90 -17.35
CA LEU A 172 -23.52 -2.18 -16.67
C LEU A 172 -23.36 -0.68 -17.00
N LEU A 173 -24.36 -0.09 -17.64
CA LEU A 173 -24.37 1.31 -18.03
C LEU A 173 -25.02 2.13 -16.92
N ALA A 174 -24.22 2.92 -16.19
CA ALA A 174 -24.69 3.78 -15.12
C ALA A 174 -24.77 5.23 -15.61
N THR A 175 -25.95 5.84 -15.46
CA THR A 175 -26.22 7.24 -15.83
C THR A 175 -26.41 8.06 -14.57
N ASN A 176 -25.77 9.24 -14.51
CA ASN A 176 -25.90 10.25 -13.46
C ASN A 176 -25.79 9.68 -12.03
N VAL A 177 -24.92 8.68 -11.85
CA VAL A 177 -24.56 8.17 -10.53
C VAL A 177 -23.30 8.90 -10.07
N GLU A 178 -23.49 9.93 -9.24
CA GLU A 178 -22.40 10.83 -8.83
C GLU A 178 -21.39 10.18 -7.89
N ARG A 179 -21.87 9.29 -7.01
CA ARG A 179 -21.05 8.67 -5.96
C ARG A 179 -20.62 7.26 -6.35
N LEU A 180 -19.48 7.17 -7.05
CA LEU A 180 -18.74 5.93 -7.25
C LEU A 180 -17.58 5.89 -6.24
N VAL A 181 -17.51 4.84 -5.42
CA VAL A 181 -16.44 4.68 -4.42
C VAL A 181 -15.74 3.35 -4.58
N ASP A 182 -14.44 3.31 -4.29
CA ASP A 182 -13.69 2.07 -4.20
C ASP A 182 -13.93 1.34 -2.86
N TRP A 183 -13.33 0.17 -2.73
CA TRP A 183 -13.43 -0.69 -1.54
C TRP A 183 -12.83 -0.09 -0.28
N LEU A 184 -12.02 0.97 -0.41
CA LEU A 184 -11.46 1.74 0.69
C LEU A 184 -12.38 2.89 1.11
N GLY A 185 -13.45 3.13 0.36
CA GLY A 185 -14.37 4.25 0.54
C GLY A 185 -13.88 5.54 -0.11
N GLN A 186 -12.88 5.48 -1.01
CA GLN A 186 -12.40 6.65 -1.75
C GLN A 186 -13.32 6.94 -2.93
N PRO A 187 -13.64 8.22 -3.20
CA PRO A 187 -14.35 8.59 -4.41
C PRO A 187 -13.50 8.29 -5.64
N LEU A 188 -14.07 7.57 -6.60
CA LEU A 188 -13.48 7.37 -7.92
C LEU A 188 -14.02 8.45 -8.88
N PRO A 189 -13.22 8.91 -9.86
CA PRO A 189 -13.70 9.84 -10.88
C PRO A 189 -14.90 9.25 -11.65
N ALA A 190 -16.08 9.83 -11.44
CA ALA A 190 -17.32 9.43 -12.10
C ALA A 190 -17.66 10.41 -13.23
N CYS A 191 -17.60 9.94 -14.47
CA CYS A 191 -18.27 10.62 -15.58
C CYS A 191 -19.79 10.45 -15.43
N PRO A 192 -20.62 11.36 -15.95
CA PRO A 192 -22.07 11.24 -15.83
C PRO A 192 -22.62 10.05 -16.63
N GLN A 193 -21.86 9.49 -17.60
CA GLN A 193 -22.10 8.17 -18.17
C GLN A 193 -20.93 7.24 -17.90
N LEU A 194 -21.21 6.07 -17.32
CA LEU A 194 -20.21 5.06 -16.98
C LEU A 194 -20.58 3.72 -17.62
N ALA A 195 -19.56 2.98 -18.08
CA ALA A 195 -19.66 1.58 -18.45
C ALA A 195 -18.84 0.77 -17.44
N LEU A 196 -19.52 0.11 -16.50
CA LEU A 196 -18.91 -0.70 -15.46
C LEU A 196 -18.73 -2.14 -15.95
N CYS A 197 -17.53 -2.69 -15.74
CA CYS A 197 -17.17 -4.03 -16.19
C CYS A 197 -18.03 -5.10 -15.51
N ARG A 198 -18.82 -5.83 -16.29
CA ARG A 198 -19.61 -6.98 -15.80
C ARG A 198 -18.93 -8.32 -16.07
N CYS A 199 -18.01 -8.37 -17.03
CA CYS A 199 -17.44 -9.60 -17.58
C CYS A 199 -16.19 -10.11 -16.86
N GLY A 200 -15.63 -9.37 -15.90
CA GLY A 200 -14.38 -9.72 -15.21
C GLY A 200 -13.10 -9.60 -16.06
N GLY A 201 -13.20 -9.36 -17.36
CA GLY A 201 -12.06 -9.37 -18.29
C GLY A 201 -11.35 -8.02 -18.51
N SER A 202 -11.95 -6.90 -18.12
CA SER A 202 -11.34 -5.59 -18.40
C SER A 202 -10.01 -5.38 -17.65
N ALA A 203 -9.05 -4.71 -18.28
CA ALA A 203 -7.78 -4.29 -17.68
C ALA A 203 -7.91 -3.00 -16.85
N ILE A 204 -8.98 -2.21 -17.04
CA ILE A 204 -9.18 -0.90 -16.41
C ILE A 204 -10.32 -0.91 -15.38
N LYS A 205 -10.54 -2.05 -14.73
CA LYS A 205 -11.62 -2.18 -13.74
C LYS A 205 -11.51 -1.06 -12.69
N PRO A 206 -12.64 -0.48 -12.26
CA PRO A 206 -14.02 -0.96 -12.43
C PRO A 206 -14.67 -0.65 -13.80
N LEU A 207 -13.99 0.06 -14.70
CA LEU A 207 -14.56 0.42 -16.00
C LEU A 207 -14.44 -0.70 -17.02
N CYS A 208 -15.24 -0.63 -18.08
CA CYS A 208 -15.20 -1.54 -19.22
C CYS A 208 -14.33 -0.96 -20.35
N ASP A 209 -13.44 -1.78 -20.91
CA ASP A 209 -12.62 -1.48 -22.11
C ASP A 209 -13.06 -2.24 -23.36
N GLY A 210 -14.26 -2.82 -23.33
CA GLY A 210 -14.82 -3.61 -24.43
C GLY A 210 -14.37 -5.08 -24.44
N SER A 211 -13.57 -5.54 -23.48
CA SER A 211 -13.10 -6.95 -23.43
C SER A 211 -14.23 -7.99 -23.41
N HIS A 212 -15.44 -7.62 -22.97
CA HIS A 212 -16.61 -8.50 -23.00
C HIS A 212 -16.96 -9.01 -24.41
N ALA A 213 -16.64 -8.23 -25.45
CA ALA A 213 -16.94 -8.59 -26.84
C ALA A 213 -16.08 -9.74 -27.38
N GLU A 214 -14.92 -9.96 -26.76
CA GLU A 214 -13.90 -10.89 -27.24
C GLU A 214 -13.68 -12.08 -26.28
N ASN A 215 -14.09 -11.94 -25.02
CA ASN A 215 -13.84 -12.95 -23.98
C ASN A 215 -14.96 -13.99 -23.80
N GLY A 216 -15.97 -13.98 -24.68
CA GLY A 216 -17.09 -14.93 -24.65
C GLY A 216 -18.04 -14.73 -23.48
N PHE A 217 -18.07 -13.53 -22.89
CA PHE A 217 -19.00 -13.22 -21.81
C PHE A 217 -20.46 -13.34 -22.29
N SER A 218 -21.28 -13.99 -21.46
CA SER A 218 -22.73 -14.02 -21.63
C SER A 218 -23.44 -13.60 -20.36
N ASP A 219 -24.53 -12.85 -20.52
CA ASP A 219 -25.37 -12.41 -19.42
C ASP A 219 -26.54 -13.33 -19.07
N ALA A 220 -26.62 -14.47 -19.76
CA ALA A 220 -27.58 -15.52 -19.43
C ALA A 220 -27.47 -15.96 -17.96
N ARG A 221 -28.63 -16.16 -17.33
CA ARG A 221 -28.76 -16.75 -15.99
C ARG A 221 -28.54 -18.26 -16.08
N ASP A 222 -27.79 -18.82 -15.14
CA ASP A 222 -27.53 -20.25 -15.10
C ASP A 222 -28.79 -21.01 -14.63
N PRO A 223 -29.19 -22.11 -15.30
CA PRO A 223 -30.28 -22.96 -14.84
C PRO A 223 -30.08 -23.54 -13.44
N LYS A 224 -28.83 -23.70 -13.00
CA LYS A 224 -28.44 -24.21 -11.67
C LYS A 224 -28.41 -23.12 -10.59
N ARG A 225 -28.81 -21.89 -10.89
CA ARG A 225 -28.92 -20.83 -9.87
C ARG A 225 -29.85 -21.27 -8.75
N VAL A 226 -29.64 -20.74 -7.55
CA VAL A 226 -30.55 -20.94 -6.43
C VAL A 226 -31.94 -20.37 -6.81
N PRO A 227 -33.02 -21.17 -6.75
CA PRO A 227 -34.36 -20.72 -7.10
C PRO A 227 -34.84 -19.56 -6.21
N ASP A 228 -35.79 -18.79 -6.73
CA ASP A 228 -36.51 -17.78 -5.95
C ASP A 228 -37.37 -18.47 -4.88
N HIS A 229 -37.01 -18.29 -3.61
CA HIS A 229 -37.73 -18.82 -2.46
C HIS A 229 -37.57 -17.88 -1.27
N LEU A 230 -38.69 -17.40 -0.72
CA LEU A 230 -38.71 -16.49 0.43
C LEU A 230 -39.03 -17.25 1.71
N ASP A 231 -38.01 -17.48 2.53
CA ASP A 231 -38.15 -18.06 3.86
C ASP A 231 -38.54 -16.99 4.88
N ARG A 232 -39.33 -17.37 5.89
CA ARG A 232 -39.78 -16.49 6.99
C ARG A 232 -39.47 -17.11 8.34
N TYR A 233 -38.90 -16.32 9.24
CA TYR A 233 -38.45 -16.75 10.56
C TYR A 233 -39.00 -15.84 11.65
N GLU A 234 -39.89 -16.40 12.48
CA GLU A 234 -40.54 -15.67 13.55
C GLU A 234 -39.61 -15.46 14.75
N GLY A 235 -39.50 -14.21 15.19
CA GLY A 235 -38.83 -13.78 16.41
C GLY A 235 -39.79 -13.10 17.39
N GLN A 236 -39.24 -12.50 18.45
CA GLN A 236 -40.03 -11.76 19.43
C GLN A 236 -40.35 -10.36 18.88
N GLY A 237 -41.53 -10.19 18.28
CA GLY A 237 -42.01 -8.90 17.71
C GLY A 237 -41.53 -8.58 16.30
N ILE A 238 -40.74 -9.46 15.67
CA ILE A 238 -40.16 -9.29 14.34
C ILE A 238 -40.14 -10.61 13.58
N THR A 239 -40.42 -10.54 12.29
CA THR A 239 -40.24 -11.64 11.35
C THR A 239 -39.08 -11.29 10.43
N VAL A 240 -38.05 -12.14 10.39
CA VAL A 240 -36.93 -12.00 9.46
C VAL A 240 -37.25 -12.80 8.20
N THR A 241 -37.01 -12.23 7.03
CA THR A 241 -37.14 -12.93 5.75
C THR A 241 -35.78 -13.14 5.10
N ASP A 242 -35.60 -14.26 4.41
CA ASP A 242 -34.38 -14.60 3.68
C ASP A 242 -34.74 -15.15 2.30
N ASN A 243 -34.08 -14.66 1.26
CA ASN A 243 -34.15 -15.24 -0.08
C ASN A 243 -32.76 -15.62 -0.58
N ARG A 244 -32.44 -16.91 -0.48
CA ARG A 244 -31.14 -17.44 -0.89
C ARG A 244 -30.84 -17.27 -2.38
N GLY A 245 -31.87 -17.17 -3.23
CA GLY A 245 -31.71 -16.84 -4.64
C GLY A 245 -31.13 -15.44 -4.89
N THR A 246 -31.29 -14.53 -3.93
CA THR A 246 -30.77 -13.14 -3.96
C THR A 246 -29.41 -13.02 -3.26
N CYS A 247 -29.01 -14.01 -2.47
CA CYS A 247 -27.84 -13.91 -1.60
C CYS A 247 -26.52 -13.85 -2.40
N ALA A 248 -25.71 -12.82 -2.14
CA ALA A 248 -24.35 -12.72 -2.69
C ALA A 248 -23.31 -13.50 -1.87
N HIS A 249 -23.73 -14.20 -0.81
CA HIS A 249 -22.88 -14.97 0.11
C HIS A 249 -21.70 -14.17 0.69
N SER A 250 -21.97 -12.92 1.09
CA SER A 250 -20.92 -12.00 1.57
C SER A 250 -20.49 -12.21 3.03
N GLY A 251 -21.13 -13.08 3.79
CA GLY A 251 -20.80 -13.33 5.21
C GLY A 251 -21.26 -12.26 6.21
N PHE A 252 -21.72 -11.10 5.76
CA PHE A 252 -22.06 -9.96 6.65
C PHE A 252 -23.05 -10.29 7.78
N CYS A 253 -24.04 -11.15 7.52
CA CYS A 253 -25.02 -11.54 8.54
C CYS A 253 -24.45 -12.53 9.56
N THR A 254 -23.69 -13.52 9.09
CA THR A 254 -23.09 -14.57 9.92
C THR A 254 -21.94 -14.04 10.76
N ASP A 255 -21.13 -13.13 10.22
CA ASP A 255 -20.01 -12.51 10.92
C ASP A 255 -20.50 -11.55 12.00
N ARG A 256 -21.61 -10.84 11.72
CA ARG A 256 -22.11 -9.79 12.61
C ARG A 256 -22.99 -10.30 13.74
N LEU A 257 -23.81 -11.31 13.48
CA LEU A 257 -24.77 -11.83 14.47
C LEU A 257 -24.88 -13.36 14.39
N PRO A 258 -23.79 -14.09 14.71
CA PRO A 258 -23.72 -15.56 14.56
C PRO A 258 -24.71 -16.31 15.46
N ILE A 259 -25.21 -15.67 16.52
CA ILE A 259 -26.28 -16.26 17.37
C ILE A 259 -27.61 -16.35 16.63
N ALA A 260 -27.88 -15.43 15.68
CA ALA A 260 -29.09 -15.41 14.88
C ALA A 260 -28.90 -16.06 13.50
N PHE A 261 -27.74 -15.90 12.83
CA PHE A 261 -27.49 -16.43 11.49
C PHE A 261 -26.45 -17.55 11.53
N ARG A 262 -26.87 -18.80 11.28
CA ARG A 262 -26.11 -20.01 11.63
C ARG A 262 -25.80 -20.85 10.38
N VAL A 263 -24.56 -20.80 9.90
CA VAL A 263 -24.12 -21.46 8.65
C VAL A 263 -24.39 -22.98 8.65
N ASP A 264 -24.16 -23.66 9.77
CA ASP A 264 -24.22 -25.12 9.86
C ASP A 264 -25.41 -25.65 10.68
N ARG A 265 -26.49 -24.88 10.81
CA ARG A 265 -27.66 -25.28 11.60
C ARG A 265 -28.97 -24.86 10.96
N GLU A 266 -29.94 -25.77 10.98
CA GLU A 266 -31.32 -25.46 10.61
C GLU A 266 -32.20 -25.16 11.85
N PRO A 267 -33.12 -24.18 11.78
CA PRO A 267 -33.26 -23.18 10.72
C PRO A 267 -32.02 -22.27 10.62
N PHE A 268 -31.62 -21.85 9.41
CA PHE A 268 -30.51 -20.91 9.22
C PHE A 268 -30.63 -19.67 10.11
N VAL A 269 -31.83 -19.08 10.19
CA VAL A 269 -32.12 -17.92 11.04
C VAL A 269 -32.83 -18.34 12.34
N ALA A 270 -32.20 -18.04 13.47
CA ALA A 270 -32.77 -18.15 14.80
C ALA A 270 -33.21 -16.75 15.30
N ALA A 271 -34.28 -16.21 14.72
CA ALA A 271 -34.76 -14.85 15.01
C ALA A 271 -35.14 -14.61 16.49
N ALA A 272 -35.52 -15.65 17.24
CA ALA A 272 -35.77 -15.55 18.68
C ALA A 272 -34.48 -15.47 19.54
N GLY A 273 -33.31 -15.72 18.94
CA GLY A 273 -32.02 -15.81 19.65
C GLY A 273 -31.28 -14.48 19.82
N ALA A 274 -31.78 -13.39 19.24
CA ALA A 274 -31.15 -12.07 19.30
C ALA A 274 -32.18 -10.96 19.58
N ARG A 275 -31.68 -9.80 20.01
CA ARG A 275 -32.53 -8.64 20.22
C ARG A 275 -32.99 -8.06 18.88
N MET A 276 -34.22 -7.54 18.87
CA MET A 276 -34.85 -6.83 17.75
C MET A 276 -33.90 -5.83 17.05
N ASP A 277 -33.27 -4.96 17.83
CA ASP A 277 -32.42 -3.89 17.30
C ASP A 277 -31.13 -4.43 16.65
N GLU A 278 -30.60 -5.53 17.15
CA GLU A 278 -29.44 -6.21 16.57
C GLU A 278 -29.79 -6.94 15.28
N LEU A 279 -30.95 -7.60 15.23
CA LEU A 279 -31.49 -8.25 14.04
C LEU A 279 -31.72 -7.23 12.91
N LEU A 280 -32.40 -6.12 13.20
CA LEU A 280 -32.63 -5.06 12.20
C LEU A 280 -31.32 -4.49 11.66
N ARG A 281 -30.31 -4.26 12.51
CA ARG A 281 -28.98 -3.81 12.06
C ARG A 281 -28.27 -4.85 11.18
N ALA A 282 -28.41 -6.14 11.48
CA ALA A 282 -27.80 -7.21 10.69
C ALA A 282 -28.50 -7.37 9.33
N VAL A 283 -29.83 -7.33 9.31
CA VAL A 283 -30.64 -7.36 8.09
C VAL A 283 -30.30 -6.17 7.18
N ARG A 284 -30.30 -4.94 7.71
CA ARG A 284 -29.92 -3.70 6.99
C ARG A 284 -28.49 -3.70 6.44
N ALA A 285 -27.63 -4.55 7.00
CA ALA A 285 -26.24 -4.68 6.57
C ALA A 285 -26.05 -5.74 5.47
N CYS A 286 -27.11 -6.46 5.06
CA CYS A 286 -27.06 -7.41 3.96
C CYS A 286 -26.79 -6.68 2.64
N PRO A 287 -25.61 -6.78 2.00
CA PRO A 287 -25.29 -5.97 0.82
C PRO A 287 -26.08 -6.37 -0.43
N SER A 288 -26.59 -7.61 -0.48
CA SER A 288 -27.38 -8.09 -1.62
C SER A 288 -28.88 -7.79 -1.49
N GLY A 289 -29.34 -7.33 -0.33
CA GLY A 289 -30.77 -7.16 -0.06
C GLY A 289 -31.54 -8.49 -0.04
N ALA A 290 -30.86 -9.59 0.30
CA ALA A 290 -31.47 -10.91 0.40
C ALA A 290 -32.23 -11.11 1.73
N LEU A 291 -31.86 -10.34 2.75
CA LEU A 291 -32.53 -10.34 4.05
C LEU A 291 -33.52 -9.18 4.13
N GLY A 292 -34.70 -9.46 4.68
CA GLY A 292 -35.73 -8.47 5.00
C GLY A 292 -36.22 -8.62 6.44
N ALA A 293 -37.03 -7.66 6.88
CA ALA A 293 -37.64 -7.69 8.21
C ALA A 293 -38.97 -6.95 8.24
N ALA A 294 -39.94 -7.52 8.95
CA ALA A 294 -41.24 -6.91 9.22
C ALA A 294 -41.55 -6.96 10.72
N LEU A 295 -42.20 -5.93 11.27
CA LEU A 295 -42.74 -5.99 12.62
C LEU A 295 -43.99 -6.86 12.64
N GLN A 296 -44.20 -7.55 13.77
CA GLN A 296 -45.32 -8.47 13.93
C GLN A 296 -46.66 -7.76 13.72
N GLY A 297 -47.45 -8.25 12.75
CA GLY A 297 -48.74 -7.65 12.32
C GLY A 297 -48.66 -6.74 11.08
N LEU A 298 -47.46 -6.44 10.57
CA LEU A 298 -47.23 -5.68 9.33
C LEU A 298 -46.70 -6.56 8.18
N VAL A 299 -46.79 -7.89 8.30
CA VAL A 299 -46.15 -8.87 7.40
C VAL A 299 -46.66 -8.81 5.95
N ASP A 300 -47.84 -8.22 5.74
CA ASP A 300 -48.46 -8.04 4.41
C ASP A 300 -48.31 -6.62 3.84
N ALA A 301 -47.77 -5.68 4.61
CA ALA A 301 -47.46 -4.34 4.11
C ALA A 301 -46.06 -4.38 3.48
N ARG A 302 -45.91 -3.87 2.26
CA ARG A 302 -44.62 -3.64 1.58
C ARG A 302 -43.68 -2.66 2.32
N GLU A 303 -43.93 -2.40 3.60
CA GLU A 303 -43.06 -1.61 4.46
C GLU A 303 -41.94 -2.52 4.98
N ASP A 304 -41.02 -2.87 4.08
CA ASP A 304 -39.76 -3.53 4.43
C ASP A 304 -38.97 -2.58 5.35
N LEU A 305 -39.01 -2.83 6.67
CA LEU A 305 -38.26 -2.05 7.67
C LEU A 305 -36.73 -2.17 7.49
N ALA A 306 -36.31 -3.09 6.61
CA ALA A 306 -34.94 -3.30 6.18
C ALA A 306 -34.42 -2.17 5.27
N ASP A 307 -35.28 -1.49 4.51
CA ASP A 307 -34.82 -0.42 3.64
C ASP A 307 -34.57 0.84 4.48
N GLN A 308 -33.46 1.52 4.17
CA GLN A 308 -32.98 2.69 4.89
C GLN A 308 -32.67 3.79 3.88
N VAL A 309 -32.92 5.05 4.25
CA VAL A 309 -32.61 6.16 3.37
C VAL A 309 -31.10 6.38 3.36
N ARG A 310 -30.45 6.00 2.25
CA ARG A 310 -29.03 6.26 1.97
C ARG A 310 -28.89 7.11 0.72
N GLU A 311 -27.73 7.75 0.60
CA GLU A 311 -27.34 8.39 -0.66
C GLU A 311 -27.19 7.33 -1.77
N ALA A 312 -27.58 7.73 -2.98
CA ALA A 312 -27.37 6.97 -4.19
C ALA A 312 -25.87 6.78 -4.42
N ALA A 313 -25.39 5.53 -4.36
CA ALA A 313 -23.98 5.24 -4.53
C ALA A 313 -23.73 3.85 -5.11
N ILE A 314 -22.58 3.71 -5.76
CA ILE A 314 -21.99 2.43 -6.18
C ILE A 314 -20.67 2.25 -5.46
N ASP A 315 -20.57 1.24 -4.60
CA ASP A 315 -19.34 0.79 -3.95
C ASP A 315 -18.75 -0.39 -4.73
N VAL A 316 -17.49 -0.24 -5.14
CA VAL A 316 -16.71 -1.26 -5.82
C VAL A 316 -15.99 -2.10 -4.77
N SER A 317 -16.57 -3.22 -4.35
CA SER A 317 -15.93 -4.08 -3.34
C SER A 317 -14.71 -4.82 -3.90
N LYS A 318 -13.63 -4.90 -3.10
CA LYS A 318 -12.36 -5.54 -3.47
C LYS A 318 -12.60 -6.97 -3.92
N ASP A 319 -12.10 -7.33 -5.11
CA ASP A 319 -12.20 -8.68 -5.66
C ASP A 319 -13.65 -9.22 -5.70
N GLY A 320 -14.63 -8.31 -5.73
CA GLY A 320 -16.02 -8.62 -5.44
C GLY A 320 -17.03 -7.86 -6.31
N PRO A 321 -18.33 -7.91 -5.96
CA PRO A 321 -19.39 -7.25 -6.73
C PRO A 321 -19.39 -5.73 -6.60
N TYR A 322 -20.20 -5.08 -7.44
CA TYR A 322 -20.66 -3.71 -7.18
C TYR A 322 -21.80 -3.75 -6.16
N ARG A 323 -21.75 -2.89 -5.15
CA ARG A 323 -22.80 -2.72 -4.14
C ARG A 323 -23.51 -1.41 -4.39
N VAL A 324 -24.79 -1.50 -4.73
CA VAL A 324 -25.63 -0.33 -5.02
C VAL A 324 -26.46 0.01 -3.79
N THR A 325 -26.55 1.29 -3.45
CA THR A 325 -27.38 1.82 -2.36
C THR A 325 -28.14 3.06 -2.79
N GLY A 326 -29.13 3.49 -2.00
CA GLY A 326 -29.87 4.72 -2.22
C GLY A 326 -30.91 4.63 -3.33
N SER A 327 -31.49 3.45 -3.54
CA SER A 327 -32.63 3.21 -4.45
C SER A 327 -32.36 3.61 -5.91
N ILE A 328 -31.13 3.43 -6.40
CA ILE A 328 -30.83 3.61 -7.82
C ILE A 328 -31.65 2.58 -8.62
N PRO A 329 -32.46 2.99 -9.61
CA PRO A 329 -33.21 2.07 -10.46
C PRO A 329 -32.29 1.13 -11.25
N LEU A 330 -32.68 -0.15 -11.32
CA LEU A 330 -32.09 -1.15 -12.22
C LEU A 330 -33.13 -1.53 -13.27
N SER A 331 -32.94 -1.06 -14.50
CA SER A 331 -33.88 -1.23 -15.60
C SER A 331 -33.26 -2.03 -16.74
N GLU A 332 -34.09 -2.70 -17.53
CA GLU A 332 -33.72 -3.25 -18.82
C GLU A 332 -33.58 -2.14 -19.87
N ALA A 333 -33.03 -2.47 -21.04
CA ALA A 333 -32.84 -1.49 -22.12
C ALA A 333 -34.14 -0.81 -22.58
N GLY A 334 -35.29 -1.50 -22.45
CA GLY A 334 -36.62 -0.97 -22.75
C GLY A 334 -37.21 -0.05 -21.68
N GLY A 335 -36.54 0.10 -20.52
CA GLY A 335 -36.99 0.92 -19.40
C GLY A 335 -37.74 0.15 -18.30
N ASP A 336 -38.18 -1.08 -18.57
CA ASP A 336 -38.83 -1.93 -17.58
C ASP A 336 -37.88 -2.32 -16.43
N PRO A 337 -38.35 -2.44 -15.18
CA PRO A 337 -37.51 -2.89 -14.08
C PRO A 337 -36.98 -4.31 -14.30
N VAL A 338 -35.69 -4.54 -14.02
CA VAL A 338 -35.11 -5.89 -14.09
C VAL A 338 -35.83 -6.81 -13.09
N PRO A 339 -36.29 -8.01 -13.50
CA PRO A 339 -36.96 -8.94 -12.61
C PRO A 339 -36.11 -9.33 -11.39
N ARG A 340 -36.68 -9.18 -10.20
CA ARG A 340 -36.09 -9.50 -8.89
C ARG A 340 -36.85 -10.65 -8.23
N ASN A 341 -36.14 -11.39 -7.39
CA ASN A 341 -36.72 -12.41 -6.53
C ASN A 341 -37.60 -11.78 -5.44
N GLN A 342 -38.48 -12.57 -4.85
CA GLN A 342 -39.40 -12.11 -3.80
C GLN A 342 -38.63 -11.61 -2.57
N GLY A 343 -39.08 -10.49 -1.99
CA GLY A 343 -38.47 -9.88 -0.81
C GLY A 343 -37.09 -9.24 -1.04
N ALA A 344 -36.63 -9.12 -2.29
CA ALA A 344 -35.38 -8.42 -2.60
C ALA A 344 -35.54 -6.91 -2.39
N SER A 345 -34.59 -6.29 -1.69
CA SER A 345 -34.55 -4.84 -1.48
C SER A 345 -34.55 -4.07 -2.80
N LEU A 346 -35.26 -2.94 -2.82
CA LEU A 346 -35.19 -1.94 -3.89
C LEU A 346 -34.16 -0.86 -3.58
N GLU A 347 -33.87 -0.63 -2.30
CA GLU A 347 -32.92 0.38 -1.86
C GLU A 347 -31.47 -0.03 -2.08
N HIS A 348 -31.13 -1.31 -1.91
CA HIS A 348 -29.77 -1.82 -2.12
C HIS A 348 -29.70 -3.21 -2.72
N TYR A 349 -28.66 -3.46 -3.50
CA TYR A 349 -28.45 -4.75 -4.18
C TYR A 349 -27.00 -4.90 -4.65
N SER A 350 -26.58 -6.14 -4.94
CA SER A 350 -25.23 -6.45 -5.40
C SER A 350 -25.21 -6.94 -6.84
N LEU A 351 -24.43 -6.29 -7.71
CA LEU A 351 -24.28 -6.63 -9.12
C LEU A 351 -22.95 -7.36 -9.40
N CYS A 352 -23.00 -8.33 -10.31
CA CYS A 352 -21.85 -9.13 -10.69
C CYS A 352 -20.80 -8.28 -11.43
N ARG A 353 -19.52 -8.49 -11.07
CA ARG A 353 -18.34 -7.88 -11.69
C ARG A 353 -17.38 -8.91 -12.31
N CYS A 354 -17.46 -10.16 -11.87
CA CYS A 354 -16.53 -11.23 -12.25
C CYS A 354 -16.90 -11.98 -13.53
N GLY A 355 -18.07 -11.75 -14.13
CA GLY A 355 -18.54 -12.50 -15.31
C GLY A 355 -19.12 -13.89 -15.02
N HIS A 356 -18.90 -14.47 -13.84
CA HIS A 356 -19.25 -15.86 -13.53
C HIS A 356 -20.48 -16.05 -12.62
N SER A 357 -21.23 -15.00 -12.29
CA SER A 357 -22.45 -15.15 -11.48
C SER A 357 -23.47 -16.07 -12.14
N LEU A 358 -24.14 -16.89 -11.33
CA LEU A 358 -25.24 -17.76 -11.76
C LEU A 358 -26.55 -16.99 -11.91
N ASN A 359 -26.68 -15.82 -11.25
CA ASN A 359 -27.91 -15.03 -11.20
C ASN A 359 -27.74 -13.62 -11.81
N LYS A 360 -27.05 -13.52 -12.96
CA LYS A 360 -26.79 -12.22 -13.61
C LYS A 360 -28.09 -11.42 -13.86
N PRO A 361 -28.06 -10.08 -13.71
CA PRO A 361 -26.89 -9.23 -13.41
C PRO A 361 -26.50 -9.21 -11.92
N PHE A 362 -27.24 -9.88 -11.04
CA PHE A 362 -26.96 -9.94 -9.60
C PHE A 362 -25.75 -10.82 -9.30
N CYS A 363 -25.08 -10.56 -8.19
CA CYS A 363 -23.97 -11.39 -7.71
C CYS A 363 -24.49 -12.60 -6.94
N SER A 364 -24.07 -13.82 -7.33
CA SER A 364 -24.39 -15.06 -6.62
C SER A 364 -23.23 -15.58 -5.74
N GLY A 365 -22.21 -14.76 -5.46
CA GLY A 365 -21.01 -15.17 -4.71
C GLY A 365 -19.94 -15.92 -5.53
N MET A 366 -20.17 -16.19 -6.82
CA MET A 366 -19.23 -16.95 -7.66
C MET A 366 -17.82 -16.36 -7.78
N HIS A 367 -17.65 -15.06 -7.49
CA HIS A 367 -16.35 -14.39 -7.52
C HIS A 367 -15.31 -15.03 -6.57
N TRP A 368 -15.74 -15.63 -5.46
CA TRP A 368 -14.87 -16.41 -4.57
C TRP A 368 -14.37 -17.69 -5.22
N TYR A 369 -15.25 -18.43 -5.91
CA TYR A 369 -14.94 -19.74 -6.48
C TYR A 369 -14.10 -19.64 -7.76
N VAL A 370 -14.19 -18.53 -8.47
CA VAL A 370 -13.39 -18.27 -9.68
C VAL A 370 -12.14 -17.43 -9.40
N ASP A 371 -11.85 -17.19 -8.11
CA ASP A 371 -10.74 -16.36 -7.63
C ASP A 371 -10.62 -15.03 -8.41
N PHE A 372 -11.75 -14.33 -8.54
CA PHE A 372 -11.79 -13.05 -9.24
C PHE A 372 -10.89 -12.03 -8.52
N LYS A 373 -10.03 -11.35 -9.28
CA LYS A 373 -9.15 -10.29 -8.77
C LYS A 373 -9.32 -8.97 -9.50
N ASP A 374 -9.24 -7.90 -8.74
CA ASP A 374 -8.97 -6.57 -9.27
C ASP A 374 -7.57 -6.51 -9.90
N PRO A 375 -7.34 -5.61 -10.88
CA PRO A 375 -5.99 -5.33 -11.37
C PRO A 375 -5.09 -4.94 -10.19
N ALA A 376 -3.86 -5.45 -10.17
CA ALA A 376 -2.90 -5.08 -9.14
C ALA A 376 -2.68 -3.55 -9.18
N PRO A 377 -2.68 -2.86 -8.04
CA PRO A 377 -2.33 -1.46 -8.01
C PRO A 377 -0.87 -1.29 -8.47
N ASP A 378 -0.59 -0.26 -9.25
CA ASP A 378 0.76 0.04 -9.77
C ASP A 378 1.74 0.52 -8.67
N ALA A 379 1.28 0.70 -7.42
CA ALA A 379 2.05 1.24 -6.31
C ALA A 379 1.91 0.39 -5.02
N GLU A 380 2.91 0.52 -4.14
CA GLU A 380 2.87 -0.05 -2.78
C GLU A 380 1.65 0.52 -2.02
N PRO A 381 0.80 -0.34 -1.42
CA PRO A 381 -0.44 0.10 -0.79
C PRO A 381 -0.14 0.98 0.42
N THR A 382 -0.95 2.00 0.69
CA THR A 382 -0.83 2.75 1.96
C THR A 382 -1.25 1.88 3.15
N LEU A 383 -0.85 2.25 4.37
CA LEU A 383 -1.34 1.57 5.58
C LEU A 383 -2.86 1.58 5.65
N PHE A 384 -3.52 2.65 5.22
CA PHE A 384 -4.97 2.76 5.14
C PHE A 384 -5.55 1.74 4.16
N ALA A 385 -4.96 1.64 2.97
CA ALA A 385 -5.36 0.67 1.96
C ALA A 385 -5.23 -0.76 2.51
N TRP A 386 -4.08 -1.06 3.09
CA TRP A 386 -3.79 -2.38 3.64
C TRP A 386 -4.71 -2.74 4.81
N ALA A 387 -4.99 -1.80 5.71
CA ALA A 387 -5.86 -1.98 6.87
C ALA A 387 -7.29 -2.45 6.52
N GLY A 388 -7.73 -2.30 5.26
CA GLY A 388 -9.11 -2.51 4.85
C GLY A 388 -9.93 -1.22 4.75
N GLY A 389 -9.26 -0.07 4.68
CA GLY A 389 -9.86 1.24 4.50
C GLY A 389 -10.70 1.72 5.67
N LEU A 390 -11.51 2.76 5.42
CA LEU A 390 -12.35 3.40 6.43
C LEU A 390 -13.35 2.43 7.09
N PRO A 391 -13.97 1.47 6.38
CA PRO A 391 -14.85 0.50 7.01
C PRO A 391 -14.16 -0.35 8.08
N ALA A 392 -12.92 -0.79 7.86
CA ALA A 392 -12.16 -1.58 8.84
C ALA A 392 -11.81 -0.77 10.08
N LEU A 393 -11.30 0.45 9.88
CA LEU A 393 -10.99 1.37 10.99
C LEU A 393 -12.25 1.74 11.78
N THR A 394 -13.39 1.95 11.12
CA THR A 394 -14.66 2.25 11.79
C THR A 394 -15.18 1.07 12.59
N ARG A 395 -15.04 -0.18 12.12
CA ARG A 395 -15.37 -1.37 12.92
C ARG A 395 -14.50 -1.44 14.18
N MET A 396 -13.20 -1.23 14.03
CA MET A 396 -12.26 -1.22 15.14
C MET A 396 -12.60 -0.17 16.20
N THR A 397 -12.82 1.09 15.80
CA THR A 397 -13.13 2.16 16.75
C THR A 397 -14.50 1.98 17.40
N ARG A 398 -15.50 1.45 16.69
CA ARG A 398 -16.80 1.11 17.27
C ARG A 398 -16.71 0.00 18.31
N LEU A 399 -15.91 -1.04 18.06
CA LEU A 399 -15.63 -2.07 19.07
C LEU A 399 -14.93 -1.48 20.29
N PHE A 400 -13.92 -0.64 20.06
CA PHE A 400 -13.16 0.00 21.13
C PHE A 400 -14.06 0.86 22.04
N TYR A 401 -14.74 1.85 21.48
CA TYR A 401 -15.54 2.81 22.25
C TYR A 401 -16.91 2.26 22.68
N GLY A 402 -17.50 1.34 21.93
CA GLY A 402 -18.83 0.81 22.20
C GLY A 402 -18.86 -0.36 23.19
N ARG A 403 -17.79 -1.16 23.26
CA ARG A 403 -17.71 -2.34 24.11
C ARG A 403 -16.63 -2.23 25.18
N TYR A 404 -15.39 -1.98 24.76
CA TYR A 404 -14.25 -2.11 25.66
C TYR A 404 -14.03 -0.93 26.59
N VAL A 405 -14.18 0.30 26.09
CA VAL A 405 -14.02 1.52 26.92
C VAL A 405 -15.03 1.59 28.07
N PRO A 406 -16.34 1.30 27.89
CA PRO A 406 -17.31 1.31 28.99
C PRO A 406 -17.03 0.25 30.07
N GLU A 407 -16.39 -0.87 29.70
CA GLU A 407 -16.07 -1.97 30.61
C GLU A 407 -14.72 -1.79 31.34
N ASP A 408 -13.87 -0.86 30.88
CA ASP A 408 -12.54 -0.60 31.44
C ASP A 408 -12.58 0.50 32.50
N PRO A 409 -12.34 0.21 33.80
CA PRO A 409 -12.51 1.20 34.86
C PRO A 409 -11.59 2.43 34.76
N PRO A 410 -10.30 2.30 34.36
CA PRO A 410 -9.45 3.46 34.07
C PRO A 410 -9.91 4.34 32.90
N LEU A 411 -10.46 3.76 31.83
CA LEU A 411 -10.82 4.49 30.60
C LEU A 411 -12.24 5.03 30.62
N ALA A 412 -13.21 4.32 31.21
CA ALA A 412 -14.63 4.70 31.18
C ALA A 412 -14.89 6.17 31.60
N PRO A 413 -14.27 6.72 32.66
CA PRO A 413 -14.48 8.11 33.06
C PRO A 413 -13.99 9.14 32.03
N LEU A 414 -12.95 8.83 31.25
CA LEU A 414 -12.39 9.76 30.25
C LEU A 414 -13.36 9.99 29.08
N PHE A 415 -14.21 9.00 28.79
CA PHE A 415 -15.09 8.97 27.62
C PHE A 415 -16.58 9.00 27.98
N ALA A 416 -16.93 9.19 29.26
CA ALA A 416 -18.33 9.18 29.72
C ALA A 416 -19.23 10.22 29.01
N GLU A 417 -18.66 11.36 28.60
CA GLU A 417 -19.36 12.45 27.90
C GLU A 417 -19.03 12.49 26.40
N MET A 418 -18.50 11.40 25.82
CA MET A 418 -18.15 11.37 24.40
C MET A 418 -19.39 11.55 23.52
N ALA A 419 -19.23 12.24 22.39
CA ALA A 419 -20.29 12.36 21.39
C ALA A 419 -20.59 10.98 20.75
N PRO A 420 -21.84 10.70 20.35
CA PRO A 420 -22.21 9.41 19.74
C PRO A 420 -21.42 9.04 18.48
N ASP A 421 -20.97 10.05 17.72
CA ASP A 421 -20.19 9.90 16.49
C ASP A 421 -18.66 9.93 16.72
N HIS A 422 -18.22 9.86 17.98
CA HIS A 422 -16.80 9.82 18.32
C HIS A 422 -16.02 8.66 17.64
N PRO A 423 -16.55 7.43 17.53
CA PRO A 423 -15.85 6.33 16.85
C PRO A 423 -15.56 6.63 15.37
N GLU A 424 -16.51 7.23 14.66
CA GLU A 424 -16.38 7.62 13.25
C GLU A 424 -15.34 8.72 13.08
N ARG A 425 -15.31 9.70 14.00
CA ARG A 425 -14.30 10.77 14.00
C ARG A 425 -12.88 10.21 14.17
N VAL A 426 -12.68 9.29 15.12
CA VAL A 426 -11.37 8.68 15.33
C VAL A 426 -10.96 7.80 14.15
N ALA A 427 -11.91 7.08 13.53
CA ALA A 427 -11.64 6.30 12.33
C ALA A 427 -11.22 7.20 11.15
N ALA A 428 -11.87 8.36 10.97
CA ALA A 428 -11.49 9.34 9.96
C ALA A 428 -10.10 9.94 10.22
N TRP A 429 -9.74 10.21 11.49
CA TRP A 429 -8.40 10.66 11.86
C TRP A 429 -7.33 9.62 11.51
N LEU A 430 -7.53 8.35 11.92
CA LEU A 430 -6.61 7.26 11.60
C LEU A 430 -6.51 7.02 10.10
N ALA A 431 -7.61 7.16 9.37
CA ALA A 431 -7.63 7.02 7.91
C ALA A 431 -6.72 8.07 7.26
N GLU A 432 -6.88 9.34 7.61
CA GLU A 432 -6.05 10.43 7.07
C GLU A 432 -4.57 10.24 7.40
N VAL A 433 -4.26 9.82 8.64
CA VAL A 433 -2.87 9.57 9.07
C VAL A 433 -2.21 8.46 8.25
N PHE A 434 -2.94 7.37 7.98
CA PHE A 434 -2.40 6.18 7.31
C PHE A 434 -2.38 6.29 5.77
N GLY A 435 -2.43 7.52 5.23
CA GLY A 435 -2.42 7.76 3.78
C GLY A 435 -3.78 7.50 3.12
N GLY A 436 -4.87 7.66 3.87
CA GLY A 436 -6.24 7.69 3.37
C GLY A 436 -6.72 9.14 3.14
N PRO A 437 -8.03 9.34 2.93
CA PRO A 437 -8.59 10.63 2.57
C PRO A 437 -8.57 11.62 3.73
N HIS A 438 -8.54 12.92 3.41
CA HIS A 438 -8.54 14.03 4.37
C HIS A 438 -9.91 14.29 5.05
N LEU A 439 -10.70 13.24 5.28
CA LEU A 439 -12.07 13.35 5.78
C LEU A 439 -12.15 14.01 7.16
N PHE A 440 -11.14 13.79 8.01
CA PHE A 440 -11.12 14.42 9.33
C PHE A 440 -10.83 15.91 9.21
N THR A 441 -9.84 16.29 8.40
CA THR A 441 -9.52 17.68 8.12
C THR A 441 -10.71 18.42 7.52
N GLU A 442 -11.33 17.86 6.49
CA GLU A 442 -12.47 18.46 5.79
C GLU A 442 -13.70 18.65 6.69
N LYS A 443 -14.05 17.65 7.51
CA LYS A 443 -15.29 17.66 8.29
C LYS A 443 -15.14 18.20 9.71
N HIS A 444 -13.93 18.11 10.27
CA HIS A 444 -13.70 18.37 11.69
C HIS A 444 -12.62 19.40 11.96
N GLY A 445 -11.90 19.89 10.93
CA GLY A 445 -10.93 20.99 11.07
C GLY A 445 -9.51 20.56 11.44
N GLY A 446 -9.17 19.28 11.24
CA GLY A 446 -7.78 18.79 11.26
C GLY A 446 -7.12 18.82 12.64
N TYR A 447 -5.79 18.94 12.67
CA TYR A 447 -4.99 18.88 13.90
C TYR A 447 -5.48 19.79 15.05
N PRO A 448 -5.86 21.08 14.83
CA PRO A 448 -6.35 21.94 15.91
C PRO A 448 -7.56 21.36 16.65
N ARG A 449 -8.47 20.70 15.93
CA ARG A 449 -9.63 20.03 16.54
C ARG A 449 -9.21 18.85 17.39
N MET A 450 -8.32 18.00 16.89
CA MET A 450 -7.79 16.84 17.61
C MET A 450 -7.09 17.28 18.89
N LEU A 451 -6.23 18.30 18.81
CA LEU A 451 -5.52 18.86 19.96
C LEU A 451 -6.49 19.36 21.04
N GLY A 452 -7.52 20.11 20.64
CA GLY A 452 -8.54 20.62 21.55
C GLY A 452 -9.34 19.53 22.29
N GLN A 453 -9.37 18.29 21.80
CA GLN A 453 -10.01 17.17 22.53
C GLN A 453 -9.14 16.60 23.67
N HIS A 454 -7.83 16.87 23.64
CA HIS A 454 -6.86 16.30 24.59
C HIS A 454 -6.43 17.28 25.68
N LEU A 455 -6.45 18.59 25.41
CA LEU A 455 -6.03 19.62 26.36
C LEU A 455 -6.80 19.53 27.68
N GLY A 456 -6.06 19.60 28.80
CA GLY A 456 -6.63 19.65 30.15
C GLY A 456 -7.30 18.37 30.64
N LYS A 457 -7.16 17.24 29.91
CA LYS A 457 -7.75 15.95 30.30
C LYS A 457 -6.98 15.22 31.40
N GLY A 458 -5.73 15.61 31.69
CA GLY A 458 -4.93 15.00 32.75
C GLY A 458 -4.76 13.49 32.60
N ILE A 459 -4.53 13.00 31.37
CA ILE A 459 -4.38 11.58 31.09
C ILE A 459 -3.18 11.04 31.89
N THR A 460 -3.32 9.86 32.48
CA THR A 460 -2.25 9.18 33.21
C THR A 460 -1.53 8.15 32.34
N GLU A 461 -0.30 7.79 32.68
CA GLU A 461 0.44 6.74 31.96
C GLU A 461 -0.29 5.39 32.00
N ALA A 462 -0.96 5.07 33.10
CA ALA A 462 -1.78 3.86 33.22
C ALA A 462 -2.95 3.88 32.21
N GLN A 463 -3.65 5.02 32.09
CA GLN A 463 -4.73 5.19 31.11
C GLN A 463 -4.20 5.12 29.68
N ARG A 464 -3.08 5.77 29.38
CA ARG A 464 -2.42 5.70 28.06
C ARG A 464 -2.09 4.25 27.66
N ALA A 465 -1.42 3.53 28.54
CA ALA A 465 -1.04 2.13 28.30
C ALA A 465 -2.26 1.23 28.10
N ARG A 466 -3.35 1.44 28.85
CA ARG A 466 -4.61 0.69 28.66
C ARG A 466 -5.30 1.05 27.36
N TRP A 467 -5.29 2.33 26.98
CA TRP A 467 -5.84 2.78 25.71
C TRP A 467 -5.12 2.12 24.53
N ALA A 468 -3.79 2.19 24.48
CA ALA A 468 -2.98 1.65 23.38
C ALA A 468 -3.13 0.13 23.24
N SER A 469 -2.98 -0.61 24.34
CA SER A 469 -3.12 -2.08 24.34
C SER A 469 -4.53 -2.57 24.00
N THR A 470 -5.56 -1.87 24.49
CA THR A 470 -6.96 -2.24 24.19
C THR A 470 -7.31 -1.95 22.74
N LEU A 471 -6.80 -0.85 22.16
CA LEU A 471 -7.03 -0.53 20.75
C LEU A 471 -6.32 -1.54 19.83
N ALA A 472 -5.11 -1.98 20.18
CA ALA A 472 -4.41 -3.04 19.46
C ALA A 472 -5.19 -4.37 19.47
N ARG A 473 -5.79 -4.74 20.61
CA ARG A 473 -6.72 -5.88 20.69
C ARG A 473 -7.95 -5.70 19.81
N CYS A 474 -8.54 -4.50 19.79
CA CYS A 474 -9.69 -4.21 18.92
C CYS A 474 -9.34 -4.31 17.44
N ALA A 475 -8.11 -3.97 17.04
CA ALA A 475 -7.64 -4.14 15.67
C ALA A 475 -7.62 -5.63 15.26
N GLU A 476 -7.25 -6.53 16.17
CA GLU A 476 -7.34 -7.98 15.93
C GLU A 476 -8.79 -8.44 15.79
N GLU A 477 -9.66 -8.10 16.74
CA GLU A 477 -11.08 -8.52 16.71
C GLU A 477 -11.87 -7.90 15.55
N ALA A 478 -11.50 -6.71 15.09
CA ALA A 478 -12.11 -6.06 13.93
C ALA A 478 -11.66 -6.67 12.58
N GLY A 479 -10.70 -7.59 12.60
CA GLY A 479 -10.15 -8.27 11.43
C GLY A 479 -9.19 -7.40 10.61
N LEU A 480 -8.45 -6.47 11.24
CA LEU A 480 -7.35 -5.80 10.55
C LEU A 480 -6.24 -6.82 10.22
N PRO A 481 -5.43 -6.60 9.17
CA PRO A 481 -4.36 -7.52 8.77
C PRO A 481 -3.44 -7.88 9.93
N ALA A 482 -3.05 -9.14 10.04
CA ALA A 482 -2.21 -9.67 11.12
C ALA A 482 -0.75 -9.85 10.71
N ASP A 483 -0.38 -9.46 9.49
CA ASP A 483 1.00 -9.53 9.02
C ASP A 483 1.92 -8.64 9.88
N PRO A 484 3.15 -9.11 10.15
CA PRO A 484 4.10 -8.39 10.99
C PRO A 484 4.38 -6.96 10.52
N GLU A 485 4.42 -6.73 9.20
CA GLU A 485 4.69 -5.45 8.55
C GLU A 485 3.64 -4.41 8.95
N PHE A 486 2.36 -4.70 8.71
CA PHE A 486 1.27 -3.82 9.09
C PHE A 486 1.15 -3.65 10.60
N ARG A 487 1.24 -4.75 11.37
CA ARG A 487 1.06 -4.70 12.83
C ARG A 487 2.14 -3.88 13.51
N SER A 488 3.37 -3.93 13.01
CA SER A 488 4.47 -3.12 13.52
C SER A 488 4.23 -1.63 13.27
N ALA A 489 3.88 -1.25 12.04
CA ALA A 489 3.64 0.14 11.68
C ALA A 489 2.42 0.73 12.40
N PHE A 490 1.31 -0.02 12.45
CA PHE A 490 0.10 0.36 13.18
C PHE A 490 0.38 0.57 14.68
N THR A 491 1.02 -0.40 15.32
CA THR A 491 1.32 -0.33 16.77
C THR A 491 2.28 0.82 17.08
N ALA A 492 3.29 1.05 16.23
CA ALA A 492 4.22 2.16 16.39
C ALA A 492 3.50 3.52 16.39
N TYR A 493 2.58 3.74 15.44
CA TYR A 493 1.77 4.95 15.42
C TYR A 493 0.87 5.09 16.65
N ILE A 494 0.16 4.03 17.04
CA ILE A 494 -0.73 4.06 18.22
C ILE A 494 0.05 4.38 19.50
N GLU A 495 1.24 3.78 19.68
CA GLU A 495 2.12 4.09 20.79
C GLU A 495 2.61 5.55 20.73
N TRP A 496 3.11 6.00 19.58
CA TRP A 496 3.57 7.38 19.37
C TRP A 496 2.47 8.41 19.65
N GLY A 497 1.29 8.25 19.04
CA GLY A 497 0.15 9.16 19.19
C GLY A 497 -0.39 9.19 20.61
N SER A 498 -0.43 8.04 21.30
CA SER A 498 -0.87 7.98 22.69
C SER A 498 0.06 8.74 23.65
N ARG A 499 1.38 8.74 23.40
CA ARG A 499 2.34 9.52 24.18
C ARG A 499 2.17 11.02 23.95
N LEU A 500 1.89 11.43 22.71
CA LEU A 500 1.59 12.83 22.40
C LEU A 500 0.29 13.29 23.10
N ALA A 501 -0.74 12.44 23.13
CA ALA A 501 -1.97 12.70 23.87
C ALA A 501 -1.72 12.87 25.38
N LEU A 502 -0.86 12.02 25.96
CA LEU A 502 -0.44 12.14 27.36
C LEU A 502 0.20 13.50 27.63
N GLU A 503 1.21 13.88 26.85
CA GLU A 503 1.94 15.15 26.97
C GLU A 503 1.00 16.36 26.82
N ASN A 504 0.15 16.36 25.78
CA ASN A 504 -0.77 17.46 25.49
C ASN A 504 -1.88 17.60 26.55
N SER A 505 -2.22 16.53 27.25
CA SER A 505 -3.27 16.56 28.28
C SER A 505 -2.80 17.07 29.64
N ALA A 506 -1.48 17.20 29.83
CA ALA A 506 -0.90 17.57 31.11
C ALA A 506 -1.37 18.98 31.54
N PRO A 507 -1.59 19.21 32.85
CA PRO A 507 -1.96 20.54 33.35
C PRO A 507 -0.91 21.60 32.95
N GLY A 508 -1.34 22.65 32.27
CA GLY A 508 -0.46 23.74 31.81
C GLY A 508 0.37 23.44 30.56
N ALA A 509 0.11 22.33 29.85
CA ALA A 509 0.75 22.05 28.57
C ALA A 509 0.41 23.15 27.53
N ALA A 510 1.42 23.59 26.78
CA ALA A 510 1.30 24.62 25.73
C ALA A 510 1.83 24.12 24.37
N PRO A 511 1.27 23.04 23.81
CA PRO A 511 1.71 22.51 22.53
C PRO A 511 1.41 23.47 21.36
N PRO A 512 2.15 23.40 20.24
CA PRO A 512 1.91 24.24 19.07
C PRO A 512 0.45 24.13 18.59
N PRO A 513 -0.27 25.25 18.42
CA PRO A 513 -1.71 25.24 18.12
C PRO A 513 -2.03 24.78 16.69
N HIS A 514 -1.06 24.87 15.77
CA HIS A 514 -1.22 24.54 14.37
C HIS A 514 -0.06 23.68 13.88
N LEU A 515 -0.37 22.44 13.50
CA LEU A 515 0.52 21.50 12.81
C LEU A 515 -0.29 20.77 11.73
N PRO A 516 0.36 20.23 10.68
CA PRO A 516 -0.33 19.33 9.75
C PRO A 516 -0.78 18.05 10.48
N VAL A 517 -1.81 17.38 9.94
CA VAL A 517 -2.14 16.02 10.37
C VAL A 517 -0.92 15.13 10.10
N PRO A 518 -0.47 14.30 11.07
CA PRO A 518 0.68 13.44 10.85
C PRO A 518 0.43 12.47 9.70
N HIS A 519 1.41 12.32 8.80
CA HIS A 519 1.41 11.25 7.81
C HIS A 519 2.28 10.10 8.33
N TRP A 520 1.73 8.90 8.40
CA TRP A 520 2.40 7.70 8.88
C TRP A 520 2.40 6.63 7.79
N ASP A 521 3.60 6.25 7.36
CA ASP A 521 3.85 5.23 6.34
C ASP A 521 4.26 3.90 6.99
N TRP A 522 4.77 2.97 6.18
CA TRP A 522 5.23 1.65 6.62
C TRP A 522 6.44 1.70 7.58
N GLY A 523 7.07 2.87 7.76
CA GLY A 523 8.20 3.04 8.67
C GLY A 523 7.77 3.05 10.15
N CYS A 524 8.42 2.21 10.96
CA CYS A 524 8.20 2.16 12.42
C CYS A 524 8.68 3.41 13.20
N ALA A 525 9.42 4.32 12.56
CA ALA A 525 9.96 5.53 13.18
C ALA A 525 9.17 6.81 12.87
N GLY A 526 8.18 6.77 11.96
CA GLY A 526 7.56 7.96 11.39
C GLY A 526 8.55 8.84 10.60
N PRO A 527 8.11 9.94 9.98
CA PRO A 527 9.02 10.85 9.27
C PRO A 527 9.96 11.58 10.25
N PRO A 528 11.22 11.89 9.87
CA PRO A 528 12.14 12.66 10.70
C PRO A 528 11.56 14.02 11.13
N GLY A 529 11.63 14.36 12.42
CA GLY A 529 11.10 15.63 12.95
C GLY A 529 9.61 15.62 13.33
N SER A 530 8.93 14.48 13.20
CA SER A 530 7.51 14.30 13.60
C SER A 530 7.23 14.55 15.09
N ARG A 531 8.25 14.51 15.96
CA ARG A 531 8.11 14.79 17.40
C ARG A 531 8.69 16.18 17.75
N ILE A 532 7.81 17.17 17.86
CA ILE A 532 8.12 18.44 18.56
C ILE A 532 7.64 18.28 20.01
N PRO A 533 8.53 18.25 21.01
CA PRO A 533 8.13 18.15 22.42
C PRO A 533 7.20 19.30 22.82
N ALA A 534 6.16 19.03 23.63
CA ALA A 534 5.29 20.08 24.17
C ALA A 534 6.04 21.10 25.05
N SER A 535 7.24 20.75 25.51
CA SER A 535 8.18 21.59 26.26
C SER A 535 9.25 22.25 25.40
N ALA A 536 9.20 22.09 24.07
CA ALA A 536 10.14 22.77 23.19
C ALA A 536 9.93 24.29 23.30
N PRO A 537 10.99 25.10 23.39
CA PRO A 537 10.85 26.54 23.27
C PRO A 537 10.10 26.84 21.97
N PRO A 538 9.24 27.89 21.92
CA PRO A 538 8.52 28.24 20.71
C PRO A 538 9.53 28.30 19.57
N ALA A 539 9.25 27.52 18.51
CA ALA A 539 10.10 27.46 17.34
C ALA A 539 10.43 28.90 16.95
N GLU A 540 11.72 29.21 16.86
CA GLU A 540 12.18 30.46 16.30
C GLU A 540 11.51 30.56 14.93
N GLN A 541 10.47 31.38 14.84
CA GLN A 541 9.85 31.73 13.57
C GLN A 541 11.00 32.31 12.79
N ALA A 542 11.46 31.57 11.78
CA ALA A 542 12.50 32.02 10.87
C ALA A 542 12.09 33.44 10.46
N ALA A 543 12.83 34.43 10.96
CA ALA A 543 12.55 35.82 10.66
C ALA A 543 12.45 35.92 9.13
N ALA A 544 11.36 36.49 8.63
CA ALA A 544 11.18 36.68 7.21
C ALA A 544 12.38 37.48 6.70
N VAL A 545 13.32 36.80 6.04
CA VAL A 545 14.48 37.44 5.41
C VAL A 545 13.90 38.38 4.35
N ALA A 546 14.08 39.69 4.54
CA ALA A 546 13.61 40.69 3.61
C ALA A 546 14.38 40.55 2.30
N LEU A 547 13.69 40.19 1.21
CA LEU A 547 14.29 40.09 -0.11
C LEU A 547 14.51 41.49 -0.69
N PRO A 548 15.59 41.71 -1.47
CA PRO A 548 15.84 42.98 -2.11
C PRO A 548 14.75 43.30 -3.14
N PRO A 549 14.24 44.54 -3.21
CA PRO A 549 13.22 44.91 -4.19
C PRO A 549 13.72 44.76 -5.64
N PRO A 550 12.82 44.61 -6.62
CA PRO A 550 13.19 44.51 -8.03
C PRO A 550 14.09 45.67 -8.48
N GLY A 551 15.26 45.34 -9.05
CA GLY A 551 16.24 46.33 -9.52
C GLY A 551 17.26 46.83 -8.49
N ALA A 552 17.15 46.44 -7.20
CA ALA A 552 18.18 46.74 -6.21
C ALA A 552 19.44 45.87 -6.42
N ALA A 553 20.60 46.42 -6.06
CA ALA A 553 21.86 45.69 -6.10
C ALA A 553 21.86 44.55 -5.07
N VAL A 554 22.30 43.36 -5.50
CA VAL A 554 22.35 42.16 -4.66
C VAL A 554 23.81 41.90 -4.25
N SER A 555 24.01 41.56 -2.97
CA SER A 555 25.31 41.25 -2.36
C SER A 555 25.22 39.91 -1.64
N PHE A 556 26.36 39.24 -1.49
CA PHE A 556 26.41 37.98 -0.76
C PHE A 556 26.06 38.19 0.71
N GLU A 557 26.74 39.10 1.39
CA GLU A 557 26.57 39.30 2.84
C GLU A 557 25.15 39.71 3.24
N ASP A 558 24.55 40.67 2.54
CA ASP A 558 23.26 41.23 2.94
C ASP A 558 22.07 40.40 2.44
N HIS A 559 22.22 39.69 1.31
CA HIS A 559 21.08 39.12 0.60
C HIS A 559 21.17 37.61 0.33
N LEU A 560 22.34 37.00 0.16
CA LEU A 560 22.45 35.56 -0.12
C LEU A 560 22.83 34.74 1.11
N ARG A 561 23.78 35.22 1.90
CA ARG A 561 24.23 34.57 3.13
C ARG A 561 23.05 34.27 4.07
N PRO A 562 22.07 35.18 4.28
CA PRO A 562 20.90 34.90 5.12
C PRO A 562 19.91 33.88 4.52
N LEU A 563 19.97 33.61 3.21
CA LEU A 563 19.09 32.65 2.55
C LEU A 563 19.55 31.20 2.73
N PHE A 564 20.86 30.97 2.95
CA PHE A 564 21.40 29.67 3.34
C PHE A 564 21.22 29.43 4.84
N ARG A 565 20.35 28.48 5.21
CA ARG A 565 20.08 28.16 6.63
C ARG A 565 21.30 27.46 7.24
N ASP A 566 21.42 27.50 8.57
CA ASP A 566 22.52 26.80 9.26
C ASP A 566 22.55 25.30 8.97
N ARG A 567 21.37 24.68 8.79
CA ARG A 567 21.25 23.29 8.33
C ARG A 567 21.83 23.08 6.94
N ASP A 568 21.57 23.99 6.00
CA ASP A 568 22.07 23.92 4.61
C ASP A 568 23.60 24.03 4.59
N ARG A 569 24.14 24.96 5.39
CA ARG A 569 25.60 25.14 5.56
C ARG A 569 26.26 23.91 6.15
N GLN A 570 25.66 23.30 7.18
CA GLN A 570 26.17 22.05 7.76
C GLN A 570 26.10 20.89 6.77
N ALA A 571 25.03 20.77 6.01
CA ALA A 571 24.83 19.70 5.04
C ALA A 571 25.82 19.78 3.87
N MET A 572 26.24 20.98 3.45
CA MET A 572 27.19 21.16 2.33
C MET A 572 28.65 21.24 2.76
N ARG A 573 28.94 21.29 4.06
CA ARG A 573 30.30 21.47 4.60
C ARG A 573 31.32 20.40 4.16
N PHE A 574 30.85 19.23 3.71
CA PHE A 574 31.72 18.18 3.15
C PHE A 574 32.22 18.51 1.73
N ALA A 575 31.55 19.43 1.00
CA ALA A 575 31.89 19.85 -0.34
C ALA A 575 32.50 21.26 -0.36
N PHE A 576 31.79 22.26 0.17
CA PHE A 576 32.24 23.66 0.32
C PHE A 576 31.34 24.43 1.31
N ASP A 577 31.79 25.57 1.84
CA ASP A 577 31.07 26.32 2.87
C ASP A 577 30.09 27.34 2.27
N LEU A 578 28.79 27.08 2.38
CA LEU A 578 27.73 28.01 1.95
C LEU A 578 27.67 29.32 2.76
N GLY A 579 28.37 29.40 3.90
CA GLY A 579 28.57 30.62 4.67
C GLY A 579 29.75 31.47 4.19
N SER A 580 30.53 31.00 3.22
CA SER A 580 31.76 31.61 2.72
C SER A 580 31.56 32.19 1.32
N TYR A 581 31.78 33.50 1.16
CA TYR A 581 31.69 34.17 -0.15
C TYR A 581 32.59 33.52 -1.22
N PRO A 582 33.89 33.26 -0.98
CA PRO A 582 34.78 32.64 -1.96
C PRO A 582 34.26 31.31 -2.50
N ASP A 583 33.71 30.47 -1.62
CA ASP A 583 33.21 29.14 -1.97
C ASP A 583 31.91 29.23 -2.77
N VAL A 584 31.00 30.12 -2.38
CA VAL A 584 29.74 30.33 -3.08
C VAL A 584 29.96 30.99 -4.44
N ALA A 585 30.89 31.95 -4.55
CA ALA A 585 31.25 32.59 -5.81
C ALA A 585 31.91 31.60 -6.80
N ALA A 586 32.81 30.74 -6.32
CA ALA A 586 33.48 29.73 -7.15
C ALA A 586 32.51 28.67 -7.70
N ASN A 587 31.42 28.39 -6.99
CA ASN A 587 30.45 27.35 -7.33
C ASN A 587 29.10 27.90 -7.78
N ALA A 588 28.98 29.22 -8.02
CA ALA A 588 27.71 29.91 -8.16
C ALA A 588 26.80 29.35 -9.26
N VAL A 589 27.37 28.95 -10.40
CA VAL A 589 26.62 28.36 -11.52
C VAL A 589 26.02 27.00 -11.15
N GLN A 590 26.79 26.15 -10.48
CA GLN A 590 26.35 24.82 -10.04
C GLN A 590 25.31 24.93 -8.92
N ILE A 591 25.52 25.84 -7.97
CA ILE A 591 24.56 26.16 -6.91
C ILE A 591 23.24 26.62 -7.54
N LEU A 592 23.29 27.53 -8.51
CA LEU A 592 22.10 28.03 -9.19
C LEU A 592 21.35 26.93 -9.94
N GLU A 593 22.05 26.02 -10.62
CA GLU A 593 21.45 24.87 -11.31
C GLU A 593 20.74 23.90 -10.34
N ARG A 594 21.36 23.62 -9.18
CA ARG A 594 20.79 22.76 -8.15
C ARG A 594 19.58 23.38 -7.46
N VAL A 595 19.63 24.70 -7.21
CA VAL A 595 18.50 25.47 -6.65
C VAL A 595 17.34 25.53 -7.66
N ARG A 596 17.61 25.79 -8.94
CA ARG A 596 16.58 25.80 -10.01
C ARG A 596 15.89 24.46 -10.20
N SER A 597 16.64 23.37 -10.12
CA SER A 597 16.10 22.01 -10.23
C SER A 597 15.33 21.54 -8.99
N GLY A 598 15.25 22.37 -7.94
CA GLY A 598 14.60 22.01 -6.68
C GLY A 598 15.34 20.91 -5.89
N SER A 599 16.56 20.57 -6.31
CA SER A 599 17.39 19.53 -5.69
C SER A 599 18.25 20.05 -4.55
N MET A 600 18.19 21.36 -4.27
CA MET A 600 18.77 22.01 -3.11
C MET A 600 17.84 23.11 -2.58
N PRO A 601 17.60 23.17 -1.25
CA PRO A 601 18.03 22.22 -0.23
C PRO A 601 17.28 20.89 -0.27
N CYS A 602 17.87 19.84 0.33
CA CYS A 602 17.38 18.46 0.23
C CYS A 602 16.03 18.20 0.93
N ASP A 603 15.53 19.16 1.70
CA ASP A 603 14.30 19.06 2.48
C ASP A 603 13.13 19.91 1.93
N ALA A 604 13.39 20.86 1.02
CA ALA A 604 12.37 21.62 0.29
C ALA A 604 13.01 22.50 -0.81
N ALA A 605 12.34 22.67 -1.95
CA ALA A 605 12.79 23.59 -3.00
C ALA A 605 12.72 25.07 -2.56
N TRP A 606 13.60 25.92 -3.09
CA TRP A 606 13.52 27.37 -2.86
C TRP A 606 12.30 27.99 -3.58
N PRO A 607 11.60 28.95 -2.96
CA PRO A 607 10.62 29.80 -3.64
C PRO A 607 11.25 30.56 -4.82
N ALA A 608 10.49 30.77 -5.89
CA ALA A 608 10.95 31.43 -7.12
C ALA A 608 11.63 32.78 -6.88
N GLU A 609 11.11 33.58 -5.93
CA GLU A 609 11.65 34.89 -5.56
C GLU A 609 13.09 34.81 -4.99
N ARG A 610 13.45 33.73 -4.29
CA ARG A 610 14.81 33.52 -3.77
C ARG A 610 15.76 33.05 -4.86
N VAL A 611 15.26 32.22 -5.76
CA VAL A 611 16.02 31.79 -6.96
C VAL A 611 16.39 33.02 -7.79
N GLU A 612 15.43 33.94 -7.98
CA GLU A 612 15.65 35.18 -8.73
C GLU A 612 16.74 36.08 -8.09
N VAL A 613 16.84 36.13 -6.77
CA VAL A 613 17.90 36.88 -6.07
C VAL A 613 19.29 36.29 -6.35
N LEU A 614 19.43 34.95 -6.32
CA LEU A 614 20.68 34.27 -6.66
C LEU A 614 21.03 34.45 -8.14
N GLU A 615 20.05 34.32 -9.04
CA GLU A 615 20.23 34.58 -10.47
C GLU A 615 20.74 36.00 -10.72
N ARG A 616 20.15 36.98 -10.04
CA ARG A 616 20.54 38.38 -10.18
C ARG A 616 21.93 38.64 -9.64
N TRP A 617 22.30 38.01 -8.53
CA TRP A 617 23.66 38.10 -7.99
C TRP A 617 24.70 37.50 -8.95
N VAL A 618 24.41 36.34 -9.55
CA VAL A 618 25.26 35.74 -10.59
C VAL A 618 25.36 36.65 -11.81
N ALA A 619 24.24 37.21 -12.27
CA ALA A 619 24.18 38.11 -13.43
C ALA A 619 24.86 39.48 -13.20
N THR A 620 24.97 39.94 -11.95
CA THR A 620 25.54 41.26 -11.61
C THR A 620 26.98 41.19 -11.11
N GLY A 621 27.67 40.07 -11.36
CA GLY A 621 29.11 39.91 -11.10
C GLY A 621 29.45 39.53 -9.66
N MET A 622 28.54 38.83 -8.97
CA MET A 622 28.76 38.15 -7.70
C MET A 622 29.41 39.03 -6.63
N ARG A 623 28.77 40.13 -6.25
CA ARG A 623 29.33 41.10 -5.29
C ARG A 623 29.35 40.53 -3.86
N GLU A 624 30.46 40.64 -3.15
CA GLU A 624 30.57 40.23 -1.73
C GLU A 624 29.71 41.13 -0.83
N ASP A 625 29.88 42.44 -0.95
CA ASP A 625 29.17 43.48 -0.20
C ASP A 625 28.70 44.64 -1.10
N ALA A 626 27.95 45.59 -0.53
CA ALA A 626 27.46 46.78 -1.25
C ALA A 626 28.58 47.74 -1.72
N SER A 627 29.79 47.60 -1.19
CA SER A 627 30.97 48.44 -1.42
C SER A 627 31.94 47.88 -2.46
N SER A 628 31.82 46.59 -2.82
CA SER A 628 32.75 45.88 -3.68
C SER A 628 32.53 46.20 -5.16
N PRO A 629 33.60 46.47 -5.94
CA PRO A 629 33.50 46.62 -7.39
C PRO A 629 33.10 45.28 -8.03
N SER A 630 32.29 45.30 -9.08
CA SER A 630 31.90 44.07 -9.80
C SER A 630 33.15 43.40 -10.36
N VAL A 631 33.33 42.11 -10.13
CA VAL A 631 34.40 41.34 -10.76
C VAL A 631 33.98 41.06 -12.21
N ALA A 632 34.21 42.04 -13.09
CA ALA A 632 34.15 41.85 -14.53
C ALA A 632 35.58 41.74 -15.04
N GLY A 633 36.00 40.51 -15.40
CA GLY A 633 37.31 40.27 -16.02
C GLY A 633 37.64 38.79 -16.23
N ASP A 634 37.37 38.31 -17.45
CA ASP A 634 37.95 37.15 -18.14
C ASP A 634 37.86 35.75 -17.52
N ALA A 635 36.65 35.18 -17.51
CA ALA A 635 36.49 33.73 -17.69
C ALA A 635 36.41 33.43 -19.20
N THR A 636 37.56 33.21 -19.83
CA THR A 636 37.58 32.46 -21.10
C THR A 636 37.13 31.03 -20.78
N PRO A 637 36.08 30.49 -21.39
CA PRO A 637 35.68 29.11 -21.15
C PRO A 637 36.78 28.19 -21.72
N PRO A 638 37.39 27.27 -20.93
CA PRO A 638 38.18 26.23 -21.55
C PRO A 638 37.24 25.37 -22.38
N ALA A 639 37.63 25.20 -23.64
CA ALA A 639 36.88 24.51 -24.68
C ALA A 639 36.40 23.12 -24.23
N ALA A 640 35.17 22.77 -24.64
CA ALA A 640 34.65 21.41 -24.56
C ALA A 640 35.64 20.44 -25.24
N ALA A 641 36.23 19.55 -24.44
CA ALA A 641 36.98 18.41 -24.96
C ALA A 641 35.99 17.30 -25.38
N PRO A 642 36.20 16.65 -26.52
CA PRO A 642 35.30 15.63 -27.06
C PRO A 642 35.36 14.31 -26.24
N PRO A 643 34.37 13.41 -26.39
CA PRO A 643 34.36 12.15 -25.66
C PRO A 643 35.38 11.20 -26.29
N ALA A 644 36.42 10.84 -25.55
CA ALA A 644 37.40 9.84 -25.98
C ALA A 644 37.30 8.60 -25.11
N ALA A 645 36.88 7.50 -25.73
CA ALA A 645 37.02 6.14 -25.25
C ALA A 645 38.50 5.71 -25.25
N ALA A 646 38.94 5.03 -24.18
CA ALA A 646 40.01 4.00 -24.14
C ALA A 646 40.25 3.66 -22.64
N ALA A 647 40.15 2.43 -22.15
CA ALA A 647 41.06 1.30 -22.36
C ALA A 647 42.55 1.64 -22.08
N GLY A 648 43.07 1.19 -20.94
CA GLY A 648 44.48 0.82 -20.78
C GLY A 648 45.34 1.63 -19.78
N ALA A 649 45.67 0.97 -18.66
CA ALA A 649 46.95 0.95 -17.91
C ALA A 649 47.47 2.16 -17.07
N GLU A 650 47.70 1.87 -15.78
CA GLU A 650 48.57 2.47 -14.73
C GLU A 650 49.95 3.01 -15.23
N PRO A 651 50.65 3.99 -14.57
CA PRO A 651 51.05 3.94 -13.14
C PRO A 651 51.34 5.25 -12.34
N GLY A 652 51.32 5.15 -11.00
CA GLY A 652 52.38 5.62 -10.06
C GLY A 652 52.46 7.08 -9.56
N VAL A 653 52.52 7.26 -8.21
CA VAL A 653 53.61 7.89 -7.39
C VAL A 653 53.09 8.50 -6.06
N GLU A 654 53.57 7.89 -4.95
CA GLU A 654 53.99 8.40 -3.61
C GLU A 654 53.25 9.60 -2.97
N ALA A 655 52.59 9.47 -1.81
CA ALA A 655 53.11 9.21 -0.45
C ALA A 655 53.95 10.34 0.17
N ILE A 656 53.31 11.19 0.98
CA ILE A 656 53.98 12.01 2.01
C ILE A 656 53.99 11.19 3.31
N GLN A 657 55.16 10.65 3.64
CA GLN A 657 55.47 10.00 4.91
C GLN A 657 55.49 11.02 6.07
N GLY A 658 54.76 10.71 7.13
CA GLY A 658 54.85 11.37 8.43
C GLY A 658 54.93 10.34 9.56
N ARG A 659 56.16 9.98 9.95
CA ARG A 659 56.60 9.44 11.26
C ARG A 659 55.63 8.50 12.01
N LEU A 660 55.49 7.28 11.51
CA LEU A 660 55.34 6.05 12.33
C LEU A 660 55.87 4.80 11.59
N GLY A 661 56.62 5.00 10.50
CA GLY A 661 57.32 3.95 9.77
C GLY A 661 58.70 3.68 10.37
N SER A 662 58.76 2.99 11.50
CA SER A 662 59.99 2.31 11.94
C SER A 662 59.68 1.29 13.05
N ALA A 663 58.93 0.25 12.69
CA ALA A 663 58.76 -1.05 13.35
C ALA A 663 57.35 -1.49 12.96
N VAL A 664 57.14 -2.30 11.93
CA VAL A 664 57.48 -3.72 11.90
C VAL A 664 57.76 -4.10 10.45
N SER A 665 59.02 -4.43 10.17
CA SER A 665 59.39 -5.20 8.99
C SER A 665 59.32 -6.68 9.36
N LEU A 666 58.17 -7.30 9.13
CA LEU A 666 58.07 -8.75 8.93
C LEU A 666 57.30 -8.96 7.63
N ARG A 667 58.07 -9.28 6.59
CA ARG A 667 57.59 -9.67 5.26
C ARG A 667 57.22 -11.14 5.27
N SER A 668 56.37 -11.47 4.30
CA SER A 668 56.17 -12.77 3.62
C SER A 668 54.96 -13.60 4.05
N SER A 669 53.84 -13.38 3.34
CA SER A 669 52.98 -14.48 2.92
C SER A 669 52.51 -14.20 1.49
N THR A 670 52.62 -15.23 0.65
CA THR A 670 51.98 -15.32 -0.67
C THR A 670 50.49 -14.99 -0.55
N PRO A 671 49.87 -14.22 -1.47
CA PRO A 671 48.44 -13.97 -1.42
C PRO A 671 47.70 -15.30 -1.52
N VAL A 672 46.98 -15.68 -0.47
CA VAL A 672 46.18 -16.90 -0.45
C VAL A 672 44.79 -16.57 -0.98
N GLU A 673 44.32 -17.27 -2.01
CA GLU A 673 42.99 -17.08 -2.58
C GLU A 673 41.89 -17.40 -1.55
N GLU A 674 40.92 -16.49 -1.41
CA GLU A 674 39.75 -16.68 -0.55
C GLU A 674 38.70 -17.57 -1.23
N PRO A 675 38.04 -18.47 -0.48
CA PRO A 675 36.92 -19.25 -1.00
C PRO A 675 35.72 -18.34 -1.31
N SER A 676 35.07 -18.55 -2.46
CA SER A 676 33.91 -17.77 -2.87
C SER A 676 32.65 -18.20 -2.11
N ILE A 677 32.00 -17.27 -1.40
CA ILE A 677 30.70 -17.50 -0.79
C ILE A 677 29.63 -17.62 -1.89
N VAL A 678 28.86 -18.71 -1.87
CA VAL A 678 27.79 -19.00 -2.84
C VAL A 678 26.44 -18.66 -2.21
N ILE A 679 25.72 -17.68 -2.78
CA ILE A 679 24.40 -17.25 -2.31
C ILE A 679 23.41 -17.33 -3.47
N GLU A 680 22.63 -18.40 -3.52
CA GLU A 680 21.68 -18.64 -4.62
C GLU A 680 20.23 -18.29 -4.25
N HIS A 681 19.91 -18.30 -2.95
CA HIS A 681 18.55 -18.15 -2.44
C HIS A 681 18.49 -17.22 -1.22
N ARG A 682 17.27 -16.77 -0.88
CA ARG A 682 17.02 -15.75 0.16
C ARG A 682 17.33 -16.23 1.57
N GLU A 683 16.99 -17.48 1.89
CA GLU A 683 17.15 -18.07 3.22
C GLU A 683 18.63 -18.21 3.63
N PRO A 684 19.55 -18.70 2.75
CA PRO A 684 20.99 -18.64 3.01
C PRO A 684 21.53 -17.23 3.25
N LEU A 685 21.04 -16.22 2.53
CA LEU A 685 21.46 -14.83 2.72
C LEU A 685 21.06 -14.29 4.10
N ILE A 686 19.82 -14.58 4.54
CA ILE A 686 19.35 -14.21 5.87
C ILE A 686 20.18 -14.92 6.95
N TYR A 687 20.45 -16.21 6.80
CA TYR A 687 21.27 -16.97 7.74
C TYR A 687 22.69 -16.40 7.89
N MET A 688 23.33 -16.03 6.78
CA MET A 688 24.66 -15.40 6.80
C MET A 688 24.65 -14.03 7.47
N LEU A 689 23.64 -13.20 7.19
CA LEU A 689 23.52 -11.88 7.82
C LEU A 689 23.18 -11.96 9.31
N CYS A 690 22.38 -12.94 9.74
CA CYS A 690 22.17 -13.21 11.16
C CYS A 690 23.49 -13.61 11.83
N SER A 691 24.26 -14.51 11.20
CA SER A 691 25.57 -14.93 11.73
C SER A 691 26.56 -13.77 11.82
N ALA A 692 26.56 -12.86 10.84
CA ALA A 692 27.34 -11.63 10.88
C ALA A 692 26.88 -10.73 12.05
N ALA A 693 25.57 -10.58 12.26
CA ALA A 693 25.04 -9.82 13.39
C ALA A 693 25.46 -10.41 14.76
N GLU A 694 25.49 -11.74 14.90
CA GLU A 694 26.00 -12.37 16.13
C GLU A 694 27.48 -12.08 16.37
N LEU A 695 28.29 -12.07 15.31
CA LEU A 695 29.72 -11.78 15.35
C LEU A 695 29.97 -10.32 15.75
N GLU A 696 29.35 -9.34 15.07
CA GLU A 696 29.51 -7.91 15.41
C GLU A 696 29.10 -7.63 16.86
N HIS A 697 28.01 -8.27 17.32
CA HIS A 697 27.54 -8.13 18.69
C HIS A 697 28.52 -8.74 19.71
N ALA A 698 29.17 -9.85 19.37
CA ALA A 698 30.19 -10.47 20.22
C ALA A 698 31.47 -9.62 20.28
N LEU A 699 31.98 -9.16 19.14
CA LEU A 699 33.15 -8.27 19.04
C LEU A 699 32.95 -6.97 19.81
N MET A 700 31.80 -6.33 19.67
CA MET A 700 31.41 -5.15 20.45
C MET A 700 31.60 -5.38 21.95
N CYS A 701 31.21 -6.55 22.48
CA CYS A 701 31.34 -6.86 23.90
C CYS A 701 32.78 -7.09 24.35
N GLU A 702 33.64 -7.66 23.51
CA GLU A 702 35.07 -7.80 23.81
C GLU A 702 35.77 -6.43 23.89
N TYR A 703 35.51 -5.56 22.91
CA TYR A 703 36.04 -4.21 22.92
C TYR A 703 35.54 -3.40 24.13
N LEU A 704 34.25 -3.51 24.47
CA LEU A 704 33.71 -2.86 25.67
C LEU A 704 34.39 -3.41 26.93
N PHE A 705 34.53 -4.72 27.07
CA PHE A 705 35.14 -5.33 28.25
C PHE A 705 36.61 -4.88 28.42
N ALA A 706 37.40 -4.89 27.35
CA ALA A 706 38.77 -4.38 27.36
C ALA A 706 38.83 -2.88 27.70
N ALA A 707 37.95 -2.06 27.12
CA ALA A 707 37.87 -0.63 27.45
C ALA A 707 37.50 -0.39 28.93
N PHE A 708 36.63 -1.23 29.51
CA PHE A 708 36.21 -1.12 30.90
C PHE A 708 37.20 -1.73 31.90
N SER A 709 38.14 -2.58 31.47
CA SER A 709 39.20 -3.09 32.34
C SER A 709 40.37 -2.12 32.53
N LEU A 710 40.44 -1.05 31.73
CA LEU A 710 41.44 0.01 31.86
C LEU A 710 41.20 0.84 33.14
N LYS A 711 42.27 1.04 33.91
CA LYS A 711 42.32 1.92 35.09
C LYS A 711 41.88 3.35 34.73
N ARG A 712 41.25 4.05 35.67
CA ARG A 712 40.58 5.34 35.45
C ARG A 712 41.12 6.48 36.31
N ALA A 713 41.94 6.19 37.30
CA ALA A 713 42.47 7.20 38.20
C ALA A 713 43.91 6.91 38.65
N VAL A 714 44.58 7.96 39.13
CA VAL A 714 45.99 7.93 39.58
C VAL A 714 46.17 7.05 40.82
N ASP A 715 45.15 6.97 41.68
CA ASP A 715 45.10 6.14 42.88
C ASP A 715 45.03 4.62 42.59
N GLU A 716 44.75 4.23 41.33
CA GLU A 716 44.87 2.85 40.85
C GLU A 716 46.32 2.48 40.50
N GLY A 717 47.30 3.31 40.84
CA GLY A 717 48.74 3.06 40.65
C GLY A 717 49.25 3.42 39.26
N LEU A 718 48.73 4.50 38.68
CA LEU A 718 49.22 5.10 37.43
C LEU A 718 49.86 6.47 37.74
N THR A 719 50.87 6.87 36.97
CA THR A 719 51.28 8.29 36.95
C THR A 719 50.29 9.13 36.12
N GLU A 720 50.29 10.45 36.30
CA GLU A 720 49.47 11.38 35.50
C GLU A 720 49.66 11.18 33.98
N ASP A 721 50.90 10.97 33.56
CA ASP A 721 51.28 10.77 32.16
C ASP A 721 50.76 9.43 31.63
N GLN A 722 50.82 8.38 32.45
CA GLN A 722 50.28 7.06 32.12
C GLN A 722 48.76 7.09 32.07
N LEU A 723 48.09 7.80 32.99
CA LEU A 723 46.64 7.98 32.97
C LEU A 723 46.19 8.66 31.66
N ARG A 724 46.88 9.73 31.23
CA ARG A 724 46.59 10.37 29.94
C ARG A 724 46.78 9.43 28.75
N ALA A 725 47.74 8.52 28.80
CA ALA A 725 47.94 7.50 27.76
C ALA A 725 46.81 6.46 27.75
N VAL A 726 46.43 5.98 28.93
CA VAL A 726 45.33 5.03 29.13
C VAL A 726 43.99 5.61 28.67
N GLU A 727 43.72 6.89 28.94
CA GLU A 727 42.52 7.58 28.46
C GLU A 727 42.46 7.65 26.93
N ARG A 728 43.61 7.90 26.26
CA ARG A 728 43.68 7.87 24.80
C ARG A 728 43.41 6.47 24.25
N TRP A 729 44.02 5.43 24.81
CA TRP A 729 43.76 4.04 24.38
C TRP A 729 42.30 3.66 24.59
N ARG A 730 41.73 3.98 25.76
CA ARG A 730 40.31 3.77 26.06
C ARG A 730 39.42 4.47 25.04
N SER A 731 39.73 5.70 24.66
CA SER A 731 38.96 6.44 23.65
C SER A 731 38.98 5.75 22.28
N VAL A 732 40.12 5.17 21.88
CA VAL A 732 40.25 4.43 20.62
C VAL A 732 39.43 3.14 20.67
N ILE A 733 39.55 2.35 21.74
CA ILE A 733 38.81 1.09 21.88
C ILE A 733 37.29 1.34 21.93
N LEU A 734 36.85 2.40 22.64
CA LEU A 734 35.44 2.79 22.67
C LEU A 734 34.93 3.31 21.31
N MET A 735 35.81 3.87 20.48
CA MET A 735 35.47 4.23 19.11
C MET A 735 35.24 2.98 18.26
N VAL A 736 36.13 1.98 18.35
CA VAL A 736 35.96 0.69 17.66
C VAL A 736 34.68 -0.01 18.12
N ALA A 737 34.42 -0.08 19.43
CA ALA A 737 33.15 -0.64 19.94
C ALA A 737 31.90 0.07 19.39
N LYS A 738 31.95 1.39 19.13
CA LYS A 738 30.85 2.13 18.48
C LYS A 738 30.74 1.80 16.99
N GLN A 739 31.85 1.48 16.33
CA GLN A 739 31.83 1.01 14.94
C GLN A 739 31.15 -0.37 14.87
N GLU A 740 31.44 -1.28 15.81
CA GLU A 740 30.74 -2.57 15.87
C GLU A 740 29.24 -2.44 16.17
N MET A 741 28.84 -1.45 16.99
CA MET A 741 27.42 -1.11 17.14
C MET A 741 26.77 -0.66 15.83
N LEU A 742 27.51 0.10 15.01
CA LEU A 742 27.05 0.54 13.70
C LEU A 742 26.98 -0.63 12.71
N HIS A 743 27.96 -1.52 12.70
CA HIS A 743 27.95 -2.73 11.86
C HIS A 743 26.78 -3.64 12.22
N LEU A 744 26.53 -3.87 13.53
CA LEU A 744 25.36 -4.60 14.01
C LEU A 744 24.05 -3.95 13.54
N ALA A 745 23.95 -2.62 13.61
CA ALA A 745 22.77 -1.89 13.14
C ALA A 745 22.59 -2.03 11.62
N ILE A 746 23.67 -1.94 10.85
CA ILE A 746 23.66 -2.14 9.39
C ILE A 746 23.22 -3.56 9.05
N ASN A 747 23.77 -4.58 9.72
CA ASN A 747 23.35 -5.97 9.52
C ASN A 747 21.87 -6.19 9.87
N CYS A 748 21.40 -5.62 10.98
CA CYS A 748 19.97 -5.67 11.33
C CYS A 748 19.09 -4.98 10.27
N ASN A 749 19.54 -3.85 9.71
CA ASN A 749 18.83 -3.17 8.62
C ASN A 749 18.80 -4.02 7.34
N LEU A 750 19.90 -4.71 7.01
CA LEU A 750 19.95 -5.62 5.86
C LEU A 750 19.05 -6.85 6.03
N VAL A 751 19.06 -7.48 7.21
CA VAL A 751 18.15 -8.60 7.54
C VAL A 751 16.69 -8.14 7.46
N THR A 752 16.39 -6.95 7.96
CA THR A 752 15.06 -6.34 7.91
C THR A 752 14.64 -6.04 6.47
N ALA A 753 15.53 -5.47 5.66
CA ALA A 753 15.28 -5.19 4.24
C ALA A 753 15.01 -6.47 3.43
N LEU A 754 15.55 -7.60 3.87
CA LEU A 754 15.28 -8.90 3.27
C LEU A 754 13.98 -9.54 3.76
N GLY A 755 13.25 -8.94 4.71
CA GLY A 755 12.00 -9.45 5.27
C GLY A 755 12.19 -10.49 6.37
N ALA A 756 13.30 -10.42 7.13
CA ALA A 756 13.54 -11.22 8.33
C ALA A 756 13.68 -10.29 9.55
N SER A 757 13.44 -10.83 10.75
CA SER A 757 13.53 -10.02 11.97
C SER A 757 14.97 -9.60 12.29
N PRO A 758 15.21 -8.36 12.77
CA PRO A 758 16.51 -7.95 13.30
C PRO A 758 17.08 -8.99 14.27
N HIS A 759 18.34 -9.37 14.07
CA HIS A 759 18.96 -10.42 14.85
C HIS A 759 19.92 -9.85 15.91
N LEU A 760 19.39 -9.62 17.11
CA LEU A 760 20.17 -9.11 18.26
C LEU A 760 20.67 -10.21 19.20
N SER A 761 20.35 -11.47 18.90
CA SER A 761 20.81 -12.60 19.71
C SER A 761 22.30 -12.85 19.47
N ARG A 762 23.03 -13.26 20.50
CA ARG A 762 24.39 -13.79 20.38
C ARG A 762 24.61 -14.86 21.45
N PRO A 763 25.36 -15.94 21.19
CA PRO A 763 25.62 -16.96 22.19
C PRO A 763 26.63 -16.47 23.26
N ASN A 764 26.56 -17.00 24.49
CA ASN A 764 27.34 -16.51 25.64
C ASN A 764 28.85 -16.73 25.51
N LEU A 765 29.67 -15.72 25.83
CA LEU A 765 31.13 -15.80 25.84
C LEU A 765 31.64 -16.66 27.02
N PRO A 766 32.74 -17.42 26.85
CA PRO A 766 33.58 -17.52 25.65
C PRO A 766 33.01 -18.49 24.58
N GLN A 767 33.18 -18.14 23.31
CA GLN A 767 32.88 -19.03 22.18
C GLN A 767 34.12 -19.79 21.72
N PRO A 768 34.01 -21.10 21.47
CA PRO A 768 35.10 -21.88 20.90
C PRO A 768 35.29 -21.56 19.41
N ALA A 769 36.53 -21.69 18.91
CA ALA A 769 36.97 -21.45 17.53
C ALA A 769 36.16 -22.16 16.42
N ARG A 770 35.35 -23.16 16.77
CA ARG A 770 34.50 -23.91 15.82
C ARG A 770 33.17 -23.24 15.49
N HIS A 771 32.78 -22.20 16.22
CA HIS A 771 31.45 -21.61 16.11
C HIS A 771 31.32 -20.67 14.90
N TYR A 772 32.41 -19.99 14.54
CA TYR A 772 32.49 -19.15 13.35
C TYR A 772 33.62 -19.62 12.42
N PRO A 773 33.51 -19.38 11.12
CA PRO A 773 34.57 -19.70 10.17
C PRO A 773 35.79 -18.82 10.42
N SER A 774 36.97 -19.24 9.98
CA SER A 774 38.31 -18.70 10.31
C SER A 774 38.91 -19.04 11.69
N GLY A 775 38.31 -19.96 12.45
CA GLY A 775 38.91 -20.43 13.71
C GLY A 775 38.85 -19.39 14.84
N VAL A 776 37.95 -18.42 14.73
CA VAL A 776 37.87 -17.27 15.64
C VAL A 776 37.31 -17.70 17.01
N ARG A 777 38.14 -17.55 18.04
CA ARG A 777 37.75 -17.78 19.44
C ARG A 777 37.38 -16.46 20.10
N LEU A 778 36.10 -16.28 20.40
CA LEU A 778 35.62 -15.05 21.06
C LEU A 778 35.67 -15.21 22.58
N THR A 779 36.41 -14.37 23.28
CA THR A 779 36.53 -14.40 24.74
C THR A 779 36.77 -13.02 25.34
N LEU A 780 36.22 -12.77 26.52
CA LEU A 780 36.41 -11.50 27.22
C LEU A 780 37.82 -11.42 27.82
N LEU A 781 38.68 -10.58 27.24
CA LEU A 781 40.04 -10.33 27.72
C LEU A 781 40.17 -8.91 28.29
N PRO A 782 40.76 -8.73 29.48
CA PRO A 782 41.11 -7.39 29.93
C PRO A 782 42.17 -6.81 28.98
N PHE A 783 42.16 -5.50 28.80
CA PHE A 783 43.13 -4.81 27.96
C PHE A 783 44.57 -5.09 28.41
N GLY A 784 45.37 -5.57 27.47
CA GLY A 784 46.76 -5.97 27.63
C GLY A 784 47.30 -6.43 26.28
N GLU A 785 48.56 -6.84 26.23
CA GLU A 785 49.22 -7.26 24.98
C GLU A 785 48.48 -8.42 24.29
N GLN A 786 47.95 -9.36 25.06
CA GLN A 786 47.17 -10.49 24.55
C GLN A 786 45.89 -10.03 23.84
N ALA A 787 45.10 -9.13 24.46
CA ALA A 787 43.89 -8.58 23.86
C ALA A 787 44.20 -7.76 22.60
N LEU A 788 45.30 -7.00 22.59
CA LEU A 788 45.69 -6.20 21.43
C LEU A 788 46.07 -7.07 20.23
N ARG A 789 46.82 -8.15 20.44
CA ARG A 789 47.14 -9.12 19.38
C ARG A 789 45.88 -9.81 18.85
N HIS A 790 44.95 -10.16 19.75
CA HIS A 790 43.65 -10.73 19.37
C HIS A 790 42.82 -9.77 18.52
N PHE A 791 42.74 -8.48 18.89
CA PHE A 791 42.03 -7.48 18.10
C PHE A 791 42.68 -7.27 16.71
N LEU A 792 44.01 -7.29 16.62
CA LEU A 792 44.70 -7.23 15.33
C LEU A 792 44.41 -8.45 14.46
N PHE A 793 44.26 -9.63 15.06
CA PHE A 793 43.82 -10.82 14.35
C PHE A 793 42.40 -10.63 13.81
N LEU A 794 41.44 -10.22 14.65
CA LEU A 794 40.03 -10.06 14.27
C LEU A 794 39.82 -9.03 13.15
N GLU A 795 40.53 -7.90 13.21
CA GLU A 795 40.42 -6.79 12.24
C GLU A 795 41.40 -6.90 11.06
N ARG A 796 42.05 -8.06 10.89
CA ARG A 796 43.06 -8.23 9.84
C ARG A 796 42.45 -7.96 8.46
N PRO A 797 43.12 -7.17 7.59
CA PRO A 797 42.65 -6.97 6.23
C PRO A 797 42.56 -8.28 5.45
N GLU A 798 41.66 -8.31 4.49
CA GLU A 798 41.50 -9.43 3.54
C GLU A 798 42.85 -9.81 2.90
N GLY A 799 43.18 -11.11 2.89
CA GLY A 799 44.43 -11.63 2.36
C GLY A 799 45.68 -11.43 3.23
N MET A 800 45.56 -10.90 4.46
CA MET A 800 46.66 -10.79 5.41
C MET A 800 46.67 -11.98 6.39
N ASP A 801 47.80 -12.68 6.45
CA ASP A 801 48.00 -13.80 7.37
C ASP A 801 48.65 -13.28 8.67
N ILE A 802 47.86 -13.25 9.75
CA ILE A 802 48.27 -12.84 11.09
C ILE A 802 47.88 -13.97 12.03
N ASP A 803 48.80 -14.41 12.88
CA ASP A 803 48.50 -15.37 13.95
C ASP A 803 47.75 -14.69 15.11
N ASP A 804 46.85 -15.43 15.75
CA ASP A 804 46.15 -14.94 16.95
C ASP A 804 47.09 -14.89 18.17
N ALA A 805 46.62 -14.38 19.30
CA ALA A 805 47.39 -14.35 20.54
C ALA A 805 47.60 -15.76 21.11
N GLU A 806 48.79 -16.02 21.66
CA GLU A 806 49.17 -17.31 22.25
C GLU A 806 48.08 -17.83 23.22
N GLY A 807 47.55 -19.03 22.93
CA GLY A 807 46.46 -19.67 23.68
C GLY A 807 45.04 -19.39 23.17
N LEU A 808 44.89 -18.59 22.11
CA LEU A 808 43.63 -18.37 21.38
C LEU A 808 43.61 -19.03 20.00
N ASP A 809 44.72 -19.60 19.56
CA ASP A 809 44.88 -20.28 18.27
C ASP A 809 43.85 -21.40 18.05
N ALA A 810 43.37 -21.52 16.81
CA ALA A 810 42.45 -22.59 16.42
C ALA A 810 43.16 -23.95 16.44
N VAL A 811 42.60 -24.92 17.18
CA VAL A 811 43.19 -26.27 17.35
C VAL A 811 43.00 -27.14 16.09
N ASP A 812 41.95 -26.87 15.30
CA ASP A 812 41.64 -27.56 14.04
C ASP A 812 40.90 -26.61 13.09
N SER A 813 41.18 -26.69 11.78
CA SER A 813 40.41 -26.01 10.73
C SER A 813 39.04 -26.69 10.56
N ALA A 814 37.95 -25.92 10.61
CA ALA A 814 36.63 -26.41 10.21
C ALA A 814 36.63 -26.81 8.72
N VAL A 815 35.74 -27.74 8.33
CA VAL A 815 35.46 -28.16 6.93
C VAL A 815 33.93 -28.41 6.92
N PRO A 816 33.10 -27.89 5.97
CA PRO A 816 33.11 -28.29 4.54
C PRO A 816 32.59 -27.28 3.48
N VAL A 817 32.71 -27.68 2.21
CA VAL A 817 32.17 -27.02 1.00
C VAL A 817 30.73 -27.49 0.73
N MET A 818 29.77 -26.56 0.65
CA MET A 818 28.42 -26.86 0.13
C MET A 818 28.52 -27.38 -1.31
N SER A 819 27.87 -28.50 -1.61
CA SER A 819 27.67 -28.92 -3.01
C SER A 819 26.45 -28.21 -3.61
N GLU A 820 26.42 -28.03 -4.95
CA GLU A 820 25.29 -27.40 -5.68
C GLU A 820 23.92 -28.08 -5.39
N ASP A 821 23.91 -29.30 -4.84
CA ASP A 821 22.71 -30.10 -4.55
C ASP A 821 22.20 -29.97 -3.09
N GLU A 822 22.86 -29.20 -2.22
CA GLU A 822 22.48 -29.06 -0.81
C GLU A 822 21.50 -27.89 -0.56
N ILE A 823 20.28 -28.21 -0.15
CA ILE A 823 19.17 -27.26 0.07
C ILE A 823 19.18 -26.67 1.50
N ALA A 824 19.86 -27.32 2.46
CA ALA A 824 19.87 -26.90 3.86
C ALA A 824 20.99 -25.87 4.13
N PRO A 825 20.67 -24.66 4.65
CA PRO A 825 21.68 -23.65 4.91
C PRO A 825 22.58 -24.06 6.08
N HIS A 826 23.89 -23.95 5.87
CA HIS A 826 24.91 -24.04 6.92
C HIS A 826 25.99 -22.97 6.71
N LEU A 827 26.79 -22.73 7.76
CA LEU A 827 27.81 -21.68 7.80
C LEU A 827 28.90 -21.94 6.76
N GLN A 828 29.12 -21.00 5.82
CA GLN A 828 30.14 -21.10 4.77
C GLN A 828 31.49 -20.49 5.22
N GLU A 829 32.62 -21.00 4.71
CA GLU A 829 33.95 -20.51 5.09
C GLU A 829 34.31 -19.12 4.56
N PHE A 830 34.90 -18.30 5.43
CA PHE A 830 35.54 -17.01 5.12
C PHE A 830 36.77 -16.83 6.02
N ARG A 831 37.78 -16.06 5.56
CA ARG A 831 39.10 -15.94 6.22
C ARG A 831 39.35 -14.63 6.95
N SER A 832 38.54 -13.59 6.75
CA SER A 832 38.61 -12.30 7.47
C SER A 832 37.22 -11.68 7.62
N ALA A 833 37.07 -10.68 8.49
CA ALA A 833 35.81 -9.94 8.68
C ALA A 833 35.54 -8.89 7.57
N SER A 834 36.53 -8.58 6.74
CA SER A 834 36.40 -7.58 5.66
C SER A 834 35.67 -8.17 4.46
N PHE A 835 34.52 -7.58 4.07
CA PHE A 835 33.77 -7.98 2.88
C PHE A 835 33.87 -6.92 1.76
N SER A 836 34.49 -7.28 0.63
CA SER A 836 34.48 -6.53 -0.63
C SER A 836 33.94 -7.41 -1.77
N GLY A 837 32.64 -7.35 -2.01
CA GLY A 837 32.00 -8.11 -3.09
C GLY A 837 32.43 -7.67 -4.49
N ARG A 838 33.53 -8.24 -5.03
CA ARG A 838 33.75 -8.24 -6.49
C ARG A 838 32.76 -9.19 -7.15
N ARG A 839 31.57 -8.67 -7.50
CA ARG A 839 30.68 -9.32 -8.45
C ARG A 839 31.39 -9.49 -9.79
N ARG A 840 31.63 -10.72 -10.24
CA ARG A 840 31.74 -10.99 -11.69
C ARG A 840 30.39 -10.65 -12.30
N ARG A 841 30.27 -9.45 -12.90
CA ARG A 841 29.16 -9.12 -13.80
C ARG A 841 29.18 -10.11 -14.97
N ARG A 842 28.25 -11.07 -14.98
CA ARG A 842 27.81 -11.68 -16.23
C ARG A 842 26.79 -10.74 -16.89
N PRO A 843 26.77 -10.62 -18.22
CA PRO A 843 25.82 -9.75 -18.90
C PRO A 843 24.41 -10.28 -18.67
N ALA A 844 23.53 -9.44 -18.14
CA ALA A 844 22.09 -9.69 -18.11
C ALA A 844 21.55 -9.55 -19.54
N ALA A 845 21.55 -10.66 -20.28
CA ALA A 845 20.73 -10.83 -21.47
C ALA A 845 20.22 -12.28 -21.47
N SER A 846 18.91 -12.44 -21.61
CA SER A 846 18.12 -13.68 -21.62
C SER A 846 17.82 -14.34 -20.26
N SER A 847 16.77 -13.86 -19.60
CA SER A 847 15.79 -14.74 -18.93
C SER A 847 14.40 -14.07 -18.85
N SER A 848 13.99 -13.47 -19.96
CA SER A 848 12.60 -13.09 -20.24
C SER A 848 12.12 -13.79 -21.52
N ALA A 849 12.12 -15.13 -21.53
CA ALA A 849 11.31 -15.94 -22.45
C ALA A 849 11.43 -17.42 -22.06
N GLY A 850 10.29 -18.07 -21.79
CA GLY A 850 10.21 -19.52 -21.69
C GLY A 850 9.45 -20.05 -20.46
N ARG A 851 8.14 -19.80 -20.38
CA ARG A 851 7.24 -20.74 -19.69
C ARG A 851 6.32 -21.39 -20.72
N SER A 852 6.83 -22.43 -21.36
CA SER A 852 6.02 -23.50 -21.94
C SER A 852 6.05 -24.69 -21.00
N SER A 853 4.86 -25.11 -20.57
CA SER A 853 4.48 -26.51 -20.31
C SER A 853 5.51 -27.42 -19.60
N VAL A 854 5.29 -27.70 -18.32
CA VAL A 854 5.65 -29.01 -17.74
C VAL A 854 4.48 -29.56 -16.93
N ARG A 855 4.08 -30.77 -17.33
CA ARG A 855 3.05 -31.64 -16.77
C ARG A 855 3.27 -31.96 -15.29
N SER A 856 2.17 -32.16 -14.58
CA SER A 856 2.10 -32.91 -13.32
C SER A 856 2.73 -34.30 -13.44
N PRO A 857 3.49 -34.77 -12.43
CA PRO A 857 3.52 -36.16 -12.05
C PRO A 857 2.52 -36.42 -10.92
N ALA A 858 1.79 -37.51 -11.07
CA ALA A 858 0.76 -37.97 -10.16
C ALA A 858 1.33 -38.56 -8.86
N ALA A 859 0.55 -38.35 -7.79
CA ALA A 859 0.25 -39.25 -6.68
C ALA A 859 1.38 -40.04 -5.97
N THR A 860 1.55 -39.73 -4.68
CA THR A 860 1.83 -40.75 -3.66
C THR A 860 1.13 -40.41 -2.34
N THR A 861 0.14 -41.23 -2.01
CA THR A 861 -0.66 -41.25 -0.76
C THR A 861 0.08 -42.05 0.35
N PRO A 862 -0.42 -42.13 1.60
CA PRO A 862 0.40 -41.97 2.81
C PRO A 862 0.81 -43.31 3.48
N CYS A 863 1.86 -43.24 4.31
CA CYS A 863 2.31 -44.34 5.16
C CYS A 863 1.36 -44.63 6.34
N VAL A 864 1.01 -45.90 6.51
CA VAL A 864 0.47 -46.52 7.73
C VAL A 864 1.59 -47.39 8.34
N PRO A 865 1.73 -47.50 9.67
CA PRO A 865 2.88 -48.15 10.29
C PRO A 865 2.70 -49.67 10.38
N SER A 866 3.80 -50.42 10.26
CA SER A 866 3.81 -51.83 10.64
C SER A 866 5.18 -52.25 11.17
N THR A 867 5.16 -52.77 12.40
CA THR A 867 6.22 -53.44 13.14
C THR A 867 6.65 -54.78 12.49
N PRO A 868 7.81 -55.34 12.89
CA PRO A 868 8.54 -56.32 12.08
C PRO A 868 8.32 -57.76 12.54
N SER A 869 8.35 -58.74 11.62
CA SER A 869 9.14 -59.97 11.82
C SER A 869 9.28 -60.81 10.56
N SER A 870 10.44 -61.46 10.51
CA SER A 870 11.03 -62.39 9.56
C SER A 870 10.24 -63.64 9.15
N SER A 871 10.60 -64.10 7.93
CA SER A 871 11.13 -65.44 7.59
C SER A 871 10.30 -66.36 6.67
N ARG A 872 10.98 -66.69 5.56
CA ARG A 872 11.06 -67.93 4.77
C ARG A 872 9.95 -68.99 4.91
N ALA A 873 9.49 -69.40 3.73
CA ALA A 873 8.71 -70.59 3.45
C ALA A 873 9.37 -71.91 3.91
N ARG A 874 8.53 -72.82 4.45
CA ARG A 874 8.46 -74.26 4.10
C ARG A 874 7.13 -74.86 4.60
N ASP A 875 6.57 -75.71 3.72
CA ASP A 875 5.44 -76.64 3.79
C ASP A 875 4.88 -77.10 5.15
N ARG A 876 3.54 -77.15 5.28
CA ARG A 876 2.70 -78.38 5.17
C ARG A 876 1.25 -78.13 5.64
N ALA A 877 0.36 -78.97 5.12
CA ALA A 877 -1.10 -78.95 5.19
C ALA A 877 -1.76 -79.05 6.57
N ALA A 878 -3.00 -78.54 6.72
CA ALA A 878 -4.21 -79.33 7.05
C ALA A 878 -5.44 -78.44 7.39
N THR A 879 -6.54 -78.72 6.69
CA THR A 879 -7.96 -78.76 7.09
C THR A 879 -8.49 -77.96 8.30
N GLY A 880 -9.58 -77.23 8.06
CA GLY A 880 -10.44 -76.64 9.09
C GLY A 880 -11.38 -77.63 9.79
N GLY A 881 -12.04 -77.15 10.84
CA GLY A 881 -13.07 -77.89 11.57
C GLY A 881 -13.55 -77.19 12.85
N THR A 882 -14.74 -76.59 12.74
CA THR A 882 -15.86 -76.52 13.72
C THR A 882 -15.75 -75.89 15.13
N PRO A 883 -16.84 -75.24 15.60
CA PRO A 883 -16.97 -74.61 16.92
C PRO A 883 -17.91 -75.36 17.89
N THR A 884 -17.78 -75.11 19.19
CA THR A 884 -18.74 -75.32 20.29
C THR A 884 -18.07 -74.84 21.59
N SER A 885 -18.68 -74.37 22.68
CA SER A 885 -20.03 -73.95 23.09
C SER A 885 -19.94 -73.67 24.61
N ALA A 886 -20.81 -72.81 25.13
CA ALA A 886 -21.36 -72.83 26.50
C ALA A 886 -20.41 -72.44 27.67
N ALA A 887 -20.69 -71.32 28.35
CA ALA A 887 -21.35 -71.25 29.68
C ALA A 887 -20.30 -71.27 30.82
N SER A 888 -20.37 -70.53 31.93
CA SER A 888 -21.50 -70.11 32.76
C SER A 888 -20.98 -69.09 33.80
N SER A 889 -21.89 -68.38 34.48
CA SER A 889 -21.83 -67.95 35.91
C SER A 889 -20.71 -66.99 36.34
N GLU A 890 -20.85 -66.06 37.27
CA GLU A 890 -21.89 -65.61 38.19
C GLU A 890 -21.36 -64.33 38.86
N SER A 891 -22.28 -63.49 39.34
CA SER A 891 -22.17 -62.67 40.58
C SER A 891 -20.92 -61.79 40.81
N SER A 892 -21.11 -60.46 40.88
CA SER A 892 -21.21 -59.79 42.19
C SER A 892 -21.52 -58.29 42.08
N ARG A 893 -22.19 -57.80 43.13
CA ARG A 893 -22.88 -56.53 43.36
C ARG A 893 -21.98 -55.29 43.53
N SER A 894 -22.69 -54.16 43.53
CA SER A 894 -22.54 -52.97 44.41
C SER A 894 -21.64 -51.85 43.87
N THR A 895 -22.23 -50.76 43.37
CA THR A 895 -22.50 -49.46 44.08
C THR A 895 -21.20 -48.72 44.45
N SER A 896 -20.97 -47.45 44.13
CA SER A 896 -21.86 -46.30 44.28
C SER A 896 -21.31 -45.05 43.60
N ARG A 897 -22.25 -44.19 43.16
CA ARG A 897 -22.12 -42.75 42.90
C ARG A 897 -21.33 -42.02 44.00
N CYS A 898 -20.66 -40.92 43.68
CA CYS A 898 -21.08 -39.61 44.17
C CYS A 898 -20.42 -38.43 43.41
N SER A 899 -21.16 -37.34 43.44
CA SER A 899 -21.05 -36.07 42.73
C SER A 899 -20.58 -34.92 43.63
N ARG A 900 -20.24 -33.76 43.01
CA ARG A 900 -20.13 -32.37 43.57
C ARG A 900 -18.80 -32.07 44.30
N ARG A 901 -18.17 -30.87 44.28
CA ARG A 901 -18.24 -29.54 43.61
C ARG A 901 -16.94 -28.77 44.06
N PRO A 902 -16.68 -27.47 43.71
CA PRO A 902 -15.36 -26.77 43.62
C PRO A 902 -14.96 -26.11 45.00
N PRO A 903 -13.99 -25.14 45.20
CA PRO A 903 -13.38 -24.13 44.30
C PRO A 903 -11.89 -23.68 44.53
N ALA A 904 -11.49 -22.67 43.73
CA ALA A 904 -10.64 -21.50 44.06
C ALA A 904 -9.09 -21.53 43.91
N SER A 905 -8.65 -20.70 42.94
CA SER A 905 -7.53 -19.74 42.94
C SER A 905 -6.08 -20.17 43.20
N ARG A 906 -5.27 -20.10 42.15
CA ARG A 906 -4.24 -19.07 41.98
C ARG A 906 -4.18 -18.61 40.53
#